data_AF-A0AAV5RWX3-F1
#
_entry.id   AF-A0AAV5RWX3-F1
#
_cell.length_a   1.000
_cell.length_b   1.000
_cell.length_c   1.000
_cell.angle_alpha   90.00
_cell.angle_beta   90.00
_cell.angle_gamma   90.00
#
_symmetry.space_group_name_H-M   'P 1'
#
loop_
_entity.id
_entity.type
_entity.pdbx_description
1 polymer ?
#
loop_
_entity_poly.entity_id
_entity_poly.type
_entity_poly.pdbx_seq_one_letter_code
_entity_poly.pdbx_strand_id
1 'polypeptide(L)'
;MLLTRRQNNNFQFRVSGTCIEGGDVNGYSFLESSKQTLTALARDKGTHNTTNMSSALHTQLKEEPVEQLLYHMGGKTLVAMSPDNNDQLITANRNGIVKVLNLEKSEEEPEIVNITQNLSSLVALSQNRFVTTTVTGNAYLYNTNKPGGTLLLRTALPLRDACALNEKTICFASDDLTLMALDLTTDDDGKRAKPEQIVELPDQPLQISCSPQTNILAVSMMKSKINFYSLSSEKPNLVHRMQDCIPENYYKPFQIDGTTYGSGGSPETEANGDDTENDSNGDVDDPEYCPENITCTRVAWHPTGLWFAIPTNSGSVTVYSLKNYQKEKVLNKSLFSVNVDLSFDPFNGNYVAVLGKDNGLTVWDWRAEKEMISVHLDCGSVSNLQWRKNGESIDIITGTWTGAITTINTKDILTLNDTKKTSNSEGDKATKSTLNGLFIDSDDDDSDADLLANVNPNVDVMAADEAEAEPENADSDEDLFGEDGKDDNSAKRKYHFDNELDFIDDDDGAGYIERNASGNVVSGKRQKSMTFDGKVSQRPAKFKYRPVSASSTPFGDSDRRYLTMNNIGYVSTVRNNEQFSITVSFFDLGRYNEYHFEDLFGYDVCFLNEHGTLFAQSKTGQVHYRPHDTLHANWTKLIPLSDGEIITSIAATPRRVLIGTSFGYVRSFNEFGLTLNVEKLSPVVLLTAHEYKVFIVHCSVYQEVSYSLFEQSSTKSVYYQRETPLPVTLPQVLSRNKRSIDAAYEDYNPTGIKSLFFSLYGDPCVFGCDNVLLVLSKWRSNMESRWLPVLDSDMEVWKMTGGNENSDVHVWPLGLTYDTLNCILVKGKKQWPEFPLPLPSEMEIKIPVLVKSKLLEDHKAKLKAQQEERAFDSDLHGPDADAEADDDKEIIIPVNVAAEEEYIRSKVLSSLLTDTIENEGEMFGNENDILGTLVSAFDKALLRLFATACSDQNTDKAFSIARELKQDRALAAAAQISERAEMMTLTKRINDLREARFEQQINNV
;
A
#
# COMPACT_ATOMS: atom_id res chain seq x y z
N MET A 1 -18.12 58.11 21.36
CA MET A 1 -17.22 59.28 21.36
C MET A 1 -16.03 58.96 20.47
N LEU A 2 -15.40 59.96 19.83
CA LEU A 2 -14.33 59.81 18.82
C LEU A 2 -14.74 59.10 17.51
N LEU A 3 -14.05 59.44 16.42
CA LEU A 3 -14.37 59.04 15.04
C LEU A 3 -13.22 58.28 14.35
N THR A 4 -13.62 57.53 13.32
CA THR A 4 -12.78 56.81 12.36
C THR A 4 -11.79 57.68 11.57
N ARG A 5 -10.64 57.08 11.18
CA ARG A 5 -10.06 57.28 9.84
C ARG A 5 -9.31 56.04 9.37
N ARG A 6 -9.53 55.64 8.10
CA ARG A 6 -8.72 54.66 7.35
C ARG A 6 -7.68 55.41 6.51
N GLN A 7 -6.55 54.77 6.23
CA GLN A 7 -5.79 54.99 4.99
C GLN A 7 -5.27 53.64 4.46
N ASN A 8 -5.34 53.45 3.14
CA ASN A 8 -4.61 52.41 2.43
C ASN A 8 -3.26 52.98 1.97
N ASN A 9 -2.30 52.12 1.67
CA ASN A 9 -1.31 52.40 0.61
C ASN A 9 -0.77 51.09 0.03
N ASN A 10 -0.63 51.06 -1.30
CA ASN A 10 0.04 49.98 -2.02
C ASN A 10 1.55 50.18 -1.96
N PHE A 11 2.33 49.09 -2.04
CA PHE A 11 3.71 49.14 -2.49
C PHE A 11 4.00 48.03 -3.49
N GLN A 12 4.65 48.39 -4.60
CA GLN A 12 5.10 47.46 -5.64
C GLN A 12 6.44 46.85 -5.24
N PHE A 13 6.65 45.57 -5.57
CA PHE A 13 8.01 45.02 -5.63
C PHE A 13 8.70 45.38 -6.95
N ARG A 14 10.03 45.41 -6.90
CA ARG A 14 10.90 46.11 -7.85
C ARG A 14 11.85 45.11 -8.51
N VAL A 15 11.77 44.98 -9.84
CA VAL A 15 12.67 44.11 -10.62
C VAL A 15 13.79 44.95 -11.22
N SER A 16 15.02 44.46 -11.08
CA SER A 16 16.21 44.87 -11.83
C SER A 16 16.75 43.67 -12.61
N GLY A 17 17.17 43.74 -13.88
CA GLY A 17 17.14 44.87 -14.81
C GLY A 17 18.53 45.27 -15.31
N THR A 18 18.88 44.80 -16.51
CA THR A 18 19.95 45.34 -17.38
C THR A 18 19.65 44.91 -18.83
N CYS A 19 19.74 45.85 -19.77
CA CYS A 19 19.70 45.58 -21.21
C CYS A 19 20.98 46.11 -21.85
N ILE A 20 21.50 45.44 -22.89
CA ILE A 20 22.49 46.00 -23.82
C ILE A 20 22.10 45.58 -25.24
N GLU A 21 21.79 46.57 -26.08
CA GLU A 21 21.70 46.47 -27.54
C GLU A 21 23.13 46.58 -28.13
N GLY A 22 23.47 46.12 -29.33
CA GLY A 22 22.73 45.48 -30.42
C GLY A 22 23.64 45.41 -31.67
N GLY A 23 23.22 44.78 -32.76
CA GLY A 23 24.01 44.75 -34.00
C GLY A 23 23.45 43.84 -35.10
N ASP A 24 23.07 44.43 -36.23
CA ASP A 24 22.51 43.74 -37.39
C ASP A 24 23.56 43.03 -38.27
N VAL A 25 23.12 42.10 -39.14
CA VAL A 25 23.14 42.26 -40.63
C VAL A 25 22.70 40.97 -41.37
N ASN A 26 21.65 41.10 -42.19
CA ASN A 26 21.27 40.37 -43.42
C ASN A 26 21.43 38.83 -43.57
N GLY A 27 20.35 38.18 -44.03
CA GLY A 27 20.39 36.89 -44.74
C GLY A 27 19.01 36.36 -45.16
N TYR A 28 18.58 36.59 -46.41
CA TYR A 28 17.30 36.09 -46.93
C TYR A 28 17.41 34.70 -47.61
N SER A 29 16.31 33.95 -47.54
CA SER A 29 16.03 32.65 -48.18
C SER A 29 16.29 32.57 -49.69
N PHE A 30 16.46 31.35 -50.25
CA PHE A 30 15.74 30.96 -51.48
C PHE A 30 15.56 29.42 -51.66
N LEU A 31 14.45 29.09 -52.33
CA LEU A 31 13.74 27.81 -52.59
C LEU A 31 14.47 26.53 -53.08
N GLU A 32 13.68 25.45 -53.09
CA GLU A 32 13.92 24.11 -53.64
C GLU A 32 14.11 24.03 -55.17
N SER A 33 14.62 22.88 -55.65
CA SER A 33 13.91 21.90 -56.51
C SER A 33 14.75 21.28 -57.63
N SER A 34 14.62 19.95 -57.85
CA SER A 34 14.51 19.27 -59.17
C SER A 34 14.75 17.75 -59.10
N LYS A 35 14.33 17.01 -60.15
CA LYS A 35 14.18 15.53 -60.18
C LYS A 35 15.06 14.82 -61.24
N GLN A 36 15.30 13.53 -60.99
CA GLN A 36 15.41 12.40 -61.95
C GLN A 36 16.52 12.34 -63.03
N THR A 37 17.27 11.22 -63.03
CA THR A 37 17.80 10.41 -64.18
C THR A 37 18.72 9.31 -63.60
N LEU A 38 18.98 8.11 -64.14
CA LEU A 38 18.29 7.11 -64.99
C LEU A 38 19.27 5.90 -65.13
N THR A 39 18.83 4.66 -64.87
CA THR A 39 19.35 3.34 -65.38
C THR A 39 20.87 2.99 -65.48
N ALA A 40 21.27 1.86 -64.85
CA ALA A 40 22.05 0.75 -65.47
C ALA A 40 22.19 -0.48 -64.52
N LEU A 41 22.79 -1.64 -64.88
CA LEU A 41 22.30 -2.73 -65.76
C LEU A 41 23.21 -4.01 -65.65
N ALA A 42 22.77 -5.07 -64.95
CA ALA A 42 23.31 -6.46 -65.00
C ALA A 42 22.22 -7.43 -64.46
N ARG A 43 21.81 -8.58 -65.02
CA ARG A 43 22.48 -9.77 -65.65
C ARG A 43 23.31 -10.58 -64.65
N ASP A 44 22.98 -11.84 -64.34
CA ASP A 44 22.93 -12.97 -65.30
C ASP A 44 21.75 -13.97 -65.13
N LYS A 45 21.85 -15.22 -65.62
CA LYS A 45 20.73 -16.18 -65.83
C LYS A 45 20.97 -17.65 -65.38
N GLY A 46 19.88 -18.32 -65.00
CA GLY A 46 19.63 -19.76 -65.28
C GLY A 46 19.95 -20.77 -64.16
N THR A 47 19.37 -21.98 -64.11
CA THR A 47 18.27 -22.60 -64.91
C THR A 47 17.66 -23.81 -64.15
N HIS A 48 16.35 -24.06 -64.36
CA HIS A 48 15.59 -25.32 -64.23
C HIS A 48 16.04 -26.45 -63.26
N ASN A 49 15.13 -26.89 -62.38
CA ASN A 49 14.31 -28.08 -62.69
C ASN A 49 13.05 -28.23 -61.81
N THR A 50 12.17 -29.18 -62.17
CA THR A 50 10.80 -29.33 -61.64
C THR A 50 10.61 -30.58 -60.76
N THR A 51 9.69 -30.50 -59.78
CA THR A 51 8.84 -31.65 -59.39
C THR A 51 7.52 -31.16 -58.81
N ASN A 52 6.46 -31.97 -58.94
CA ASN A 52 5.08 -31.60 -58.55
C ASN A 52 4.71 -32.13 -57.17
N MET A 53 3.85 -31.41 -56.44
CA MET A 53 2.48 -31.85 -56.05
C MET A 53 1.72 -30.65 -55.43
N SER A 54 0.39 -30.68 -55.48
CA SER A 54 -0.46 -29.50 -55.29
C SER A 54 -1.39 -29.57 -54.06
N SER A 55 -1.53 -28.46 -53.34
CA SER A 55 -2.75 -28.10 -52.60
C SER A 55 -2.98 -26.58 -52.69
N ALA A 56 -4.24 -26.16 -52.78
CA ALA A 56 -4.62 -24.81 -53.24
C ALA A 56 -4.05 -23.64 -52.41
N LEU A 57 -3.48 -22.65 -53.10
CA LEU A 57 -3.18 -21.32 -52.55
C LEU A 57 -4.46 -20.47 -52.50
N HIS A 58 -4.68 -19.79 -51.38
CA HIS A 58 -5.57 -18.63 -51.31
C HIS A 58 -4.69 -17.38 -51.36
N THR A 59 -4.64 -16.71 -52.51
CA THR A 59 -3.76 -15.56 -52.74
C THR A 59 -4.43 -14.29 -52.21
N GLN A 60 -4.27 -14.01 -50.92
CA GLN A 60 -4.52 -12.67 -50.39
C GLN A 60 -3.39 -11.72 -50.85
N LEU A 61 -3.77 -10.52 -51.26
CA LEU A 61 -2.83 -9.44 -51.54
C LEU A 61 -2.30 -8.90 -50.21
N LYS A 62 -0.98 -8.77 -50.05
CA LYS A 62 -0.39 -8.00 -48.95
C LYS A 62 -0.59 -6.51 -49.26
N GLU A 63 -1.40 -5.84 -48.46
CA GLU A 63 -1.35 -4.39 -48.28
C GLU A 63 -0.33 -4.11 -47.16
N GLU A 64 0.61 -3.20 -47.39
CA GLU A 64 1.68 -2.91 -46.42
C GLU A 64 1.23 -1.77 -45.47
N PRO A 65 1.38 -1.93 -44.14
CA PRO A 65 0.99 -0.90 -43.18
C PRO A 65 1.94 0.31 -43.26
N VAL A 66 1.39 1.53 -43.18
CA VAL A 66 2.17 2.77 -43.23
C VAL A 66 2.38 3.29 -41.81
N GLU A 67 3.58 3.09 -41.26
CA GLU A 67 3.99 3.71 -39.99
C GLU A 67 4.48 5.15 -40.19
N GLN A 68 4.05 6.05 -39.31
CA GLN A 68 4.48 7.44 -39.24
C GLN A 68 4.87 7.77 -37.79
N LEU A 69 6.17 7.99 -37.55
CA LEU A 69 6.68 8.43 -36.25
C LEU A 69 6.25 9.88 -35.99
N LEU A 70 5.51 10.12 -34.90
CA LEU A 70 5.03 11.45 -34.52
C LEU A 70 5.79 12.04 -33.32
N TYR A 71 6.28 11.19 -32.42
CA TYR A 71 6.89 11.58 -31.15
C TYR A 71 8.27 10.93 -31.01
N HIS A 72 9.34 11.67 -31.34
CA HIS A 72 10.72 11.19 -31.25
C HIS A 72 11.20 10.83 -29.83
N MET A 73 10.43 11.20 -28.79
CA MET A 73 10.68 10.82 -27.38
C MET A 73 9.94 9.53 -26.97
N GLY A 74 9.34 8.80 -27.92
CA GLY A 74 8.61 7.57 -27.66
C GLY A 74 7.37 7.74 -26.78
N GLY A 75 6.98 6.66 -26.11
CA GLY A 75 5.91 6.61 -25.12
C GLY A 75 4.51 6.35 -25.68
N LYS A 76 3.64 5.84 -24.79
CA LYS A 76 2.21 5.56 -25.03
C LYS A 76 1.52 6.70 -25.78
N THR A 77 1.12 6.42 -27.01
CA THR A 77 0.40 7.36 -27.89
C THR A 77 -1.01 6.85 -28.15
N LEU A 78 -2.02 7.56 -27.63
CA LEU A 78 -3.43 7.27 -27.91
C LEU A 78 -3.90 8.04 -29.15
N VAL A 79 -4.81 7.43 -29.91
CA VAL A 79 -5.42 8.00 -31.12
C VAL A 79 -6.94 8.09 -30.98
N ALA A 80 -7.53 9.21 -31.41
CA ALA A 80 -8.97 9.41 -31.48
C ALA A 80 -9.36 10.26 -32.70
N MET A 81 -10.46 9.93 -33.37
CA MET A 81 -11.02 10.73 -34.49
C MET A 81 -12.03 11.75 -33.95
N SER A 82 -12.09 12.97 -34.52
CA SER A 82 -13.17 13.91 -34.20
C SER A 82 -14.54 13.39 -34.67
N PRO A 83 -15.61 13.48 -33.84
CA PRO A 83 -16.94 13.00 -34.24
C PRO A 83 -17.58 13.79 -35.39
N ASP A 84 -17.50 15.12 -35.38
CA ASP A 84 -18.20 15.99 -36.34
C ASP A 84 -17.66 15.88 -37.77
N ASN A 85 -16.38 15.56 -37.92
CA ASN A 85 -15.75 15.34 -39.22
C ASN A 85 -14.61 14.35 -39.11
N ASN A 86 -14.50 13.46 -40.10
CA ASN A 86 -13.64 12.28 -40.10
C ASN A 86 -12.19 12.57 -40.58
N ASP A 87 -11.85 13.85 -40.70
CA ASP A 87 -10.61 14.32 -41.34
C ASP A 87 -9.57 14.83 -40.34
N GLN A 88 -9.90 14.93 -39.04
CA GLN A 88 -8.96 15.33 -37.99
C GLN A 88 -8.70 14.19 -37.01
N LEU A 89 -7.43 13.76 -36.96
CA LEU A 89 -6.93 12.79 -36.00
C LEU A 89 -6.29 13.52 -34.82
N ILE A 90 -6.81 13.29 -33.62
CA ILE A 90 -6.22 13.77 -32.38
C ILE A 90 -5.33 12.64 -31.84
N THR A 91 -4.03 12.90 -31.75
CA THR A 91 -3.06 11.97 -31.15
C THR A 91 -2.54 12.56 -29.84
N ALA A 92 -2.53 11.79 -28.76
CA ALA A 92 -2.10 12.23 -27.45
C ALA A 92 -0.98 11.32 -26.92
N ASN A 93 0.20 11.90 -26.70
CA ASN A 93 1.35 11.19 -26.18
C ASN A 93 1.56 11.48 -24.68
N ARG A 94 1.86 10.42 -23.92
CA ARG A 94 2.05 10.44 -22.46
C ARG A 94 2.98 11.54 -21.94
N ASN A 95 3.98 11.93 -22.73
CA ASN A 95 4.98 12.95 -22.39
C ASN A 95 4.41 14.39 -22.30
N GLY A 96 3.11 14.58 -22.52
CA GLY A 96 2.39 15.83 -22.29
C GLY A 96 2.11 16.62 -23.57
N ILE A 97 2.06 15.96 -24.72
CA ILE A 97 1.90 16.61 -26.04
C ILE A 97 0.76 15.95 -26.81
N VAL A 98 -0.13 16.77 -27.36
CA VAL A 98 -1.13 16.39 -28.37
C VAL A 98 -0.74 16.98 -29.71
N LYS A 99 -0.87 16.20 -30.78
CA LYS A 99 -0.80 16.64 -32.17
C LYS A 99 -2.14 16.37 -32.84
N VAL A 100 -2.77 17.42 -33.35
CA VAL A 100 -3.96 17.33 -34.21
C VAL A 100 -3.51 17.33 -35.66
N LEU A 101 -3.80 16.25 -36.39
CA LEU A 101 -3.38 16.03 -37.77
C LEU A 101 -4.57 16.15 -38.71
N ASN A 102 -4.44 16.93 -39.78
CA ASN A 102 -5.41 16.95 -40.88
C ASN A 102 -5.08 15.83 -41.87
N LEU A 103 -5.98 14.84 -41.98
CA LEU A 103 -5.79 13.64 -42.79
C LEU A 103 -6.18 13.81 -44.27
N GLU A 104 -6.82 14.91 -44.66
CA GLU A 104 -6.93 15.31 -46.08
C GLU A 104 -5.66 16.04 -46.54
N LYS A 105 -5.08 16.86 -45.66
CA LYS A 105 -3.91 17.69 -45.93
C LYS A 105 -2.66 17.22 -45.18
N SER A 106 -2.19 16.02 -45.50
CA SER A 106 -1.00 15.42 -44.88
C SER A 106 0.33 16.19 -45.09
N GLU A 107 0.31 17.32 -45.81
CA GLU A 107 1.45 18.24 -46.01
C GLU A 107 1.42 19.49 -45.10
N GLU A 108 0.32 19.76 -44.38
CA GLU A 108 0.28 20.85 -43.38
C GLU A 108 0.87 20.39 -42.03
N GLU A 109 1.61 21.27 -41.35
CA GLU A 109 2.17 20.96 -40.03
C GLU A 109 1.05 20.75 -38.99
N PRO A 110 1.15 19.71 -38.13
CA PRO A 110 0.10 19.42 -37.16
C PRO A 110 0.01 20.44 -36.04
N GLU A 111 -1.21 20.79 -35.62
CA GLU A 111 -1.41 21.72 -34.50
C GLU A 111 -1.00 21.05 -33.18
N ILE A 112 -0.08 21.68 -32.45
CA ILE A 112 0.51 21.13 -31.22
C ILE A 112 -0.13 21.76 -29.99
N VAL A 113 -0.68 20.94 -29.10
CA VAL A 113 -1.28 21.36 -27.83
C VAL A 113 -0.54 20.69 -26.67
N ASN A 114 0.02 21.50 -25.77
CA ASN A 114 0.65 20.99 -24.55
C ASN A 114 -0.42 20.61 -23.52
N ILE A 115 -0.36 19.38 -23.04
CA ILE A 115 -1.30 18.79 -22.07
C ILE A 115 -0.57 18.34 -20.79
N THR A 116 -1.31 17.88 -19.78
CA THR A 116 -0.72 17.22 -18.61
C THR A 116 -0.14 15.84 -18.95
N GLN A 117 0.99 15.51 -18.34
CA GLN A 117 1.66 14.22 -18.48
C GLN A 117 0.89 13.08 -17.80
N ASN A 118 1.24 11.83 -18.14
CA ASN A 118 0.63 10.61 -17.61
C ASN A 118 -0.89 10.53 -17.84
N LEU A 119 -1.25 10.61 -19.12
CA LEU A 119 -2.63 10.47 -19.60
C LEU A 119 -3.10 9.00 -19.56
N SER A 120 -4.32 8.80 -19.07
CA SER A 120 -4.98 7.50 -18.93
C SER A 120 -5.92 7.23 -20.12
N SER A 121 -6.79 8.19 -20.45
CA SER A 121 -7.68 8.13 -21.62
C SER A 121 -7.77 9.46 -22.39
N LEU A 122 -8.14 9.36 -23.67
CA LEU A 122 -8.38 10.46 -24.60
C LEU A 122 -9.81 10.33 -25.18
N VAL A 123 -10.58 11.41 -25.15
CA VAL A 123 -11.93 11.48 -25.75
C VAL A 123 -12.02 12.71 -26.64
N ALA A 124 -12.16 12.51 -27.96
CA ALA A 124 -12.52 13.58 -28.87
C ALA A 124 -14.01 13.93 -28.72
N LEU A 125 -14.33 15.23 -28.63
CA LEU A 125 -15.71 15.72 -28.50
C LEU A 125 -16.17 16.46 -29.76
N SER A 126 -15.26 17.22 -30.37
CA SER A 126 -15.47 17.94 -31.62
C SER A 126 -14.11 18.21 -32.28
N GLN A 127 -14.08 18.65 -33.53
CA GLN A 127 -12.87 19.06 -34.29
C GLN A 127 -11.83 19.80 -33.43
N ASN A 128 -12.30 20.77 -32.65
CA ASN A 128 -11.48 21.67 -31.84
C ASN A 128 -11.67 21.46 -30.32
N ARG A 129 -12.18 20.31 -29.87
CA ARG A 129 -12.41 20.00 -28.44
C ARG A 129 -12.13 18.54 -28.13
N PHE A 130 -11.28 18.30 -27.14
CA PHE A 130 -11.03 16.96 -26.60
C PHE A 130 -10.85 17.01 -25.08
N VAL A 131 -11.11 15.89 -24.42
CA VAL A 131 -10.87 15.69 -22.99
C VAL A 131 -9.77 14.66 -22.82
N THR A 132 -8.87 14.92 -21.87
CA THR A 132 -7.90 13.94 -21.38
C THR A 132 -8.15 13.67 -19.90
N THR A 133 -7.95 12.43 -19.48
CA THR A 133 -7.85 12.06 -18.06
C THR A 133 -6.39 11.76 -17.70
N THR A 134 -6.02 11.91 -16.44
CA THR A 134 -4.69 11.55 -15.95
C THR A 134 -4.73 10.49 -14.85
N VAL A 135 -3.64 9.71 -14.78
CA VAL A 135 -3.35 8.79 -13.66
C VAL A 135 -3.27 9.55 -12.32
N THR A 136 -3.02 10.87 -12.34
CA THR A 136 -3.04 11.75 -11.16
C THR A 136 -4.45 12.23 -10.75
N GLY A 137 -5.53 11.66 -11.30
CA GLY A 137 -6.90 11.92 -10.86
C GLY A 137 -7.53 13.21 -11.40
N ASN A 138 -6.97 13.83 -12.44
CA ASN A 138 -7.47 15.08 -13.01
C ASN A 138 -8.06 14.84 -14.42
N ALA A 139 -9.17 15.50 -14.75
CA ALA A 139 -9.72 15.56 -16.10
C ALA A 139 -9.63 16.98 -16.65
N TYR A 140 -9.16 17.13 -17.89
CA TYR A 140 -8.96 18.42 -18.55
C TYR A 140 -9.63 18.47 -19.92
N LEU A 141 -10.43 19.51 -20.15
CA LEU A 141 -10.94 19.91 -21.47
C LEU A 141 -9.94 20.85 -22.13
N TYR A 142 -9.48 20.47 -23.32
CA TYR A 142 -8.64 21.31 -24.17
C TYR A 142 -9.46 21.81 -25.37
N ASN A 143 -9.03 22.94 -25.93
CA ASN A 143 -9.55 23.47 -27.19
C ASN A 143 -8.38 24.05 -28.00
N THR A 144 -8.20 23.59 -29.24
CA THR A 144 -7.04 23.93 -30.08
C THR A 144 -6.91 25.44 -30.31
N ASN A 145 -8.02 26.18 -30.29
CA ASN A 145 -8.06 27.63 -30.47
C ASN A 145 -7.73 28.44 -29.19
N LYS A 146 -7.48 27.79 -28.04
CA LYS A 146 -7.24 28.47 -26.76
C LYS A 146 -6.05 27.83 -26.01
N PRO A 147 -4.96 28.57 -25.74
CA PRO A 147 -3.85 28.03 -24.97
C PRO A 147 -4.27 27.76 -23.51
N GLY A 148 -4.10 26.51 -23.08
CA GLY A 148 -4.30 26.07 -21.70
C GLY A 148 -5.46 25.10 -21.49
N GLY A 149 -5.21 24.04 -20.72
CA GLY A 149 -6.22 23.05 -20.35
C GLY A 149 -7.18 23.57 -19.29
N THR A 150 -8.47 23.38 -19.51
CA THR A 150 -9.53 23.68 -18.55
C THR A 150 -9.76 22.48 -17.64
N LEU A 151 -9.46 22.59 -16.35
CA LEU A 151 -9.80 21.55 -15.37
C LEU A 151 -11.34 21.36 -15.33
N LEU A 152 -11.78 20.10 -15.48
CA LEU A 152 -13.18 19.67 -15.41
C LEU A 152 -13.48 19.02 -14.05
N LEU A 153 -12.63 18.07 -13.66
CA LEU A 153 -12.80 17.25 -12.45
C LEU A 153 -11.44 17.01 -11.81
N ARG A 154 -11.43 16.92 -10.47
CA ARG A 154 -10.33 16.37 -9.68
C ARG A 154 -10.89 15.35 -8.70
N THR A 155 -10.28 14.18 -8.68
CA THR A 155 -10.55 13.06 -7.76
C THR A 155 -9.31 12.81 -6.89
N ALA A 156 -9.45 11.97 -5.87
CA ALA A 156 -8.35 11.65 -4.94
C ALA A 156 -7.47 10.47 -5.40
N LEU A 157 -7.92 9.74 -6.42
CA LEU A 157 -7.29 8.53 -6.97
C LEU A 157 -7.27 8.61 -8.51
N PRO A 158 -6.60 7.69 -9.23
CA PRO A 158 -6.54 7.73 -10.69
C PRO A 158 -7.91 7.72 -11.38
N LEU A 159 -8.08 8.56 -12.40
CA LEU A 159 -9.15 8.38 -13.38
C LEU A 159 -8.66 7.33 -14.39
N ARG A 160 -9.45 6.28 -14.63
CA ARG A 160 -9.05 5.14 -15.48
C ARG A 160 -9.49 5.30 -16.91
N ASP A 161 -10.75 5.63 -17.13
CA ASP A 161 -11.33 5.78 -18.45
C ASP A 161 -12.39 6.89 -18.47
N ALA A 162 -12.71 7.38 -19.67
CA ALA A 162 -13.72 8.40 -19.88
C ALA A 162 -14.51 8.12 -21.15
N CYS A 163 -15.81 8.40 -21.14
CA CYS A 163 -16.67 8.18 -22.29
C CYS A 163 -17.66 9.34 -22.44
N ALA A 164 -17.80 9.86 -23.67
CA ALA A 164 -18.87 10.79 -24.00
C ALA A 164 -20.22 10.06 -23.94
N LEU A 165 -21.15 10.58 -23.16
CA LEU A 165 -22.53 10.07 -23.10
C LEU A 165 -23.38 10.70 -24.21
N ASN A 166 -23.17 12.00 -24.44
CA ASN A 166 -23.79 12.85 -25.45
C ASN A 166 -22.78 13.94 -25.86
N GLU A 167 -23.06 14.72 -26.92
CA GLU A 167 -22.28 15.92 -27.31
C GLU A 167 -21.99 16.89 -26.14
N LYS A 168 -22.88 16.91 -25.14
CA LYS A 168 -22.84 17.81 -23.99
C LYS A 168 -22.31 17.18 -22.71
N THR A 169 -22.33 15.86 -22.57
CA THR A 169 -22.16 15.21 -21.26
C THR A 169 -21.11 14.11 -21.33
N ILE A 170 -20.13 14.14 -20.43
CA ILE A 170 -19.06 13.15 -20.34
C ILE A 170 -19.13 12.41 -19.00
N CYS A 171 -18.84 11.11 -19.03
CA CYS A 171 -18.70 10.27 -17.84
C CYS A 171 -17.23 9.96 -17.59
N PHE A 172 -16.83 10.00 -16.32
CA PHE A 172 -15.51 9.60 -15.85
C PHE A 172 -15.62 8.38 -14.92
N ALA A 173 -14.71 7.43 -15.07
CA ALA A 173 -14.53 6.30 -14.17
C ALA A 173 -13.29 6.51 -13.29
N SER A 174 -13.46 6.43 -11.98
CA SER A 174 -12.41 6.69 -10.99
C SER A 174 -12.11 5.47 -10.11
N ASP A 175 -10.86 5.36 -9.66
CA ASP A 175 -10.43 4.37 -8.66
C ASP A 175 -11.09 4.57 -7.29
N ASP A 176 -11.73 5.71 -7.03
CA ASP A 176 -12.55 5.97 -5.83
C ASP A 176 -13.90 5.23 -5.80
N LEU A 177 -14.11 4.31 -6.75
CA LEU A 177 -15.33 3.51 -6.94
C LEU A 177 -16.57 4.34 -7.33
N THR A 178 -16.41 5.58 -7.81
CA THR A 178 -17.52 6.37 -8.35
C THR A 178 -17.49 6.51 -9.87
N LEU A 179 -18.68 6.65 -10.45
CA LEU A 179 -18.86 7.27 -11.76
C LEU A 179 -19.30 8.71 -11.55
N MET A 180 -18.68 9.64 -12.29
CA MET A 180 -19.06 11.06 -12.25
C MET A 180 -19.46 11.54 -13.65
N ALA A 181 -20.63 12.17 -13.75
CA ALA A 181 -21.09 12.87 -14.94
C ALA A 181 -20.71 14.34 -14.85
N LEU A 182 -20.42 14.96 -15.98
CA LEU A 182 -20.29 16.41 -16.09
C LEU A 182 -20.92 16.88 -17.40
N ASP A 183 -21.85 17.84 -17.29
CA ASP A 183 -22.28 18.61 -18.45
C ASP A 183 -21.24 19.68 -18.78
N LEU A 184 -20.88 19.76 -20.06
CA LEU A 184 -19.84 20.58 -20.65
C LEU A 184 -20.37 21.89 -21.24
N THR A 185 -21.68 22.16 -21.07
CA THR A 185 -22.29 23.46 -21.31
C THR A 185 -21.98 24.44 -20.16
N THR A 186 -22.35 25.70 -20.37
CA THR A 186 -22.23 26.79 -19.39
C THR A 186 -23.59 27.45 -19.26
N ASP A 187 -24.00 27.74 -18.02
CA ASP A 187 -25.20 28.51 -17.73
C ASP A 187 -25.09 29.93 -18.34
N ASP A 188 -26.23 30.63 -18.52
CA ASP A 188 -26.27 32.04 -18.94
C ASP A 188 -25.43 32.97 -18.04
N ASP A 189 -25.22 32.54 -16.79
CA ASP A 189 -24.41 33.20 -15.75
C ASP A 189 -22.88 33.01 -15.94
N GLY A 190 -22.45 32.28 -16.97
CA GLY A 190 -21.04 31.93 -17.24
C GLY A 190 -20.44 30.90 -16.29
N LYS A 191 -21.27 30.32 -15.41
CA LYS A 191 -20.91 29.20 -14.53
C LYS A 191 -21.03 27.87 -15.30
N ARG A 192 -20.48 26.80 -14.73
CA ARG A 192 -20.67 25.44 -15.22
C ARG A 192 -21.49 24.64 -14.23
N ALA A 193 -22.17 23.62 -14.74
CA ALA A 193 -22.63 22.50 -13.95
C ALA A 193 -21.49 21.97 -13.06
N LYS A 194 -21.84 21.51 -11.85
CA LYS A 194 -20.93 20.76 -11.01
C LYS A 194 -20.83 19.32 -11.55
N PRO A 195 -19.72 18.60 -11.32
CA PRO A 195 -19.71 17.17 -11.54
C PRO A 195 -20.70 16.51 -10.57
N GLU A 196 -21.55 15.62 -11.09
CA GLU A 196 -22.55 14.91 -10.32
C GLU A 196 -22.15 13.43 -10.19
N GLN A 197 -22.15 12.92 -8.97
CA GLN A 197 -21.88 11.51 -8.68
C GLN A 197 -23.08 10.68 -9.16
N ILE A 198 -22.86 9.87 -10.19
CA ILE A 198 -23.92 9.12 -10.87
C ILE A 198 -24.32 7.89 -10.06
N VAL A 199 -23.30 7.07 -9.72
CA VAL A 199 -23.42 5.73 -9.16
C VAL A 199 -22.17 5.41 -8.34
N GLU A 200 -22.36 4.73 -7.22
CA GLU A 200 -21.29 4.03 -6.48
C GLU A 200 -21.14 2.60 -7.00
N LEU A 201 -19.91 2.20 -7.31
CA LEU A 201 -19.56 0.92 -7.91
C LEU A 201 -19.17 -0.10 -6.83
N PRO A 202 -19.54 -1.38 -6.98
CA PRO A 202 -19.22 -2.43 -5.99
C PRO A 202 -17.78 -2.95 -6.09
N ASP A 203 -17.08 -2.61 -7.16
CA ASP A 203 -15.75 -3.10 -7.56
C ASP A 203 -15.07 -2.04 -8.44
N GLN A 204 -13.73 -2.02 -8.49
CA GLN A 204 -12.96 -1.03 -9.24
C GLN A 204 -13.30 -1.07 -10.75
N PRO A 205 -13.61 0.08 -11.39
CA PRO A 205 -13.83 0.13 -12.83
C PRO A 205 -12.51 0.01 -13.59
N LEU A 206 -12.53 -0.72 -14.69
CA LEU A 206 -11.41 -0.84 -15.63
C LEU A 206 -11.60 0.11 -16.82
N GLN A 207 -12.67 -0.10 -17.58
CA GLN A 207 -13.00 0.65 -18.81
C GLN A 207 -14.52 0.87 -18.91
N ILE A 208 -14.93 1.93 -19.59
CA ILE A 208 -16.35 2.30 -19.77
C ILE A 208 -16.69 2.59 -21.24
N SER A 209 -17.95 2.35 -21.62
CA SER A 209 -18.46 2.69 -22.96
C SER A 209 -19.97 2.92 -22.99
N CYS A 210 -20.41 3.99 -23.66
CA CYS A 210 -21.82 4.31 -23.87
C CYS A 210 -22.31 3.77 -25.22
N SER A 211 -23.56 3.27 -25.26
CA SER A 211 -24.26 2.88 -26.49
C SER A 211 -24.76 4.12 -27.25
N PRO A 212 -24.40 4.31 -28.54
CA PRO A 212 -24.77 5.51 -29.31
C PRO A 212 -26.27 5.75 -29.54
N GLN A 213 -27.14 4.76 -29.28
CA GLN A 213 -28.58 4.86 -29.56
C GLN A 213 -29.49 4.47 -28.39
N THR A 214 -29.00 3.73 -27.40
CA THR A 214 -29.85 3.18 -26.33
C THR A 214 -29.64 3.84 -24.97
N ASN A 215 -28.74 4.81 -24.86
CA ASN A 215 -28.39 5.51 -23.61
C ASN A 215 -28.06 4.54 -22.46
N ILE A 216 -27.35 3.45 -22.79
CA ILE A 216 -26.85 2.48 -21.81
C ILE A 216 -25.33 2.63 -21.70
N LEU A 217 -24.86 2.82 -20.47
CA LEU A 217 -23.45 2.83 -20.10
C LEU A 217 -23.04 1.42 -19.64
N ALA A 218 -22.11 0.79 -20.35
CA ALA A 218 -21.43 -0.42 -19.90
C ALA A 218 -20.19 -0.06 -19.07
N VAL A 219 -20.01 -0.78 -17.96
CA VAL A 219 -18.93 -0.55 -16.99
C VAL A 219 -18.28 -1.89 -16.67
N SER A 220 -17.05 -2.08 -17.15
CA SER A 220 -16.25 -3.28 -16.91
C SER A 220 -15.49 -3.15 -15.59
N MET A 221 -15.48 -4.21 -14.78
CA MET A 221 -14.99 -4.19 -13.39
C MET A 221 -13.98 -5.31 -13.12
N MET A 222 -13.04 -5.05 -12.21
CA MET A 222 -11.90 -5.92 -11.91
C MET A 222 -12.24 -7.42 -11.75
N LYS A 223 -13.33 -7.76 -11.04
CA LYS A 223 -13.76 -9.13 -10.72
C LYS A 223 -14.59 -9.78 -11.85
N SER A 224 -14.12 -9.71 -13.10
CA SER A 224 -14.78 -10.30 -14.29
C SER A 224 -16.25 -9.89 -14.55
N LYS A 225 -16.71 -8.75 -14.02
CA LYS A 225 -18.10 -8.29 -14.10
C LYS A 225 -18.27 -7.15 -15.09
N ILE A 226 -19.43 -7.09 -15.74
CA ILE A 226 -19.90 -5.93 -16.48
C ILE A 226 -21.28 -5.53 -15.95
N ASN A 227 -21.41 -4.31 -15.46
CA ASN A 227 -22.70 -3.71 -15.12
C ASN A 227 -23.17 -2.81 -16.28
N PHE A 228 -24.45 -2.88 -16.62
CA PHE A 228 -25.10 -2.02 -17.61
C PHE A 228 -26.07 -1.07 -16.92
N TYR A 229 -25.85 0.23 -17.06
CA TYR A 229 -26.66 1.29 -16.45
C TYR A 229 -27.46 2.05 -17.51
N SER A 230 -28.77 2.19 -17.33
CA SER A 230 -29.60 3.06 -18.18
C SER A 230 -29.50 4.50 -17.71
N LEU A 231 -29.18 5.39 -18.65
CA LEU A 231 -29.13 6.84 -18.47
C LEU A 231 -30.48 7.52 -18.79
N SER A 232 -31.56 6.74 -18.91
CA SER A 232 -32.92 7.22 -19.23
C SER A 232 -33.67 7.77 -18.00
N SER A 233 -33.02 7.86 -16.84
CA SER A 233 -33.58 8.32 -15.57
C SER A 233 -32.61 9.28 -14.90
N GLU A 234 -33.15 10.25 -14.13
CA GLU A 234 -32.39 11.27 -13.40
C GLU A 234 -31.27 10.68 -12.51
N LYS A 235 -31.49 9.48 -11.98
CA LYS A 235 -30.45 8.62 -11.42
C LYS A 235 -30.31 7.35 -12.29
N PRO A 236 -29.15 7.11 -12.91
CA PRO A 236 -28.96 5.92 -13.74
C PRO A 236 -29.11 4.59 -13.01
N ASN A 237 -30.00 3.76 -13.55
CA ASN A 237 -30.43 2.51 -12.94
C ASN A 237 -29.66 1.31 -13.52
N LEU A 238 -29.24 0.37 -12.65
CA LEU A 238 -28.62 -0.88 -13.08
C LEU A 238 -29.66 -1.77 -13.78
N VAL A 239 -29.52 -1.93 -15.10
CA VAL A 239 -30.42 -2.73 -15.95
C VAL A 239 -30.02 -4.20 -15.91
N HIS A 240 -28.73 -4.50 -15.99
CA HIS A 240 -28.23 -5.87 -16.08
C HIS A 240 -26.79 -6.00 -15.55
N ARG A 241 -26.42 -7.22 -15.16
CA ARG A 241 -25.07 -7.59 -14.72
C ARG A 241 -24.65 -8.91 -15.36
N MET A 242 -23.60 -8.85 -16.18
CA MET A 242 -22.92 -10.03 -16.70
C MET A 242 -21.74 -10.38 -15.78
N GLN A 243 -21.49 -11.68 -15.61
CA GLN A 243 -20.42 -12.23 -14.77
C GLN A 243 -19.60 -13.21 -15.62
N ASP A 244 -18.31 -13.38 -15.31
CA ASP A 244 -17.39 -14.32 -15.95
C ASP A 244 -17.31 -14.19 -17.49
N CYS A 245 -17.52 -12.97 -18.00
CA CYS A 245 -17.55 -12.66 -19.44
C CYS A 245 -16.29 -11.95 -19.96
N ILE A 246 -15.50 -11.34 -19.06
CA ILE A 246 -14.22 -10.66 -19.34
C ILE A 246 -13.13 -11.24 -18.41
N PRO A 247 -11.84 -11.22 -18.82
CA PRO A 247 -10.75 -11.65 -17.96
C PRO A 247 -10.70 -10.88 -16.64
N GLU A 248 -10.39 -11.58 -15.53
CA GLU A 248 -10.12 -10.93 -14.25
C GLU A 248 -8.82 -10.13 -14.38
N ASN A 249 -8.89 -8.82 -14.15
CA ASN A 249 -7.77 -7.92 -14.43
C ASN A 249 -7.72 -6.77 -13.41
N TYR A 250 -6.52 -6.24 -13.19
CA TYR A 250 -6.25 -5.16 -12.23
C TYR A 250 -5.19 -4.23 -12.80
N TYR A 251 -5.38 -2.92 -12.69
CA TYR A 251 -4.33 -1.97 -13.09
C TYR A 251 -3.11 -2.10 -12.16
N LYS A 252 -1.94 -2.38 -12.74
CA LYS A 252 -0.66 -2.24 -12.05
C LYS A 252 -0.34 -0.75 -11.90
N PRO A 253 -0.03 -0.28 -10.68
CA PRO A 253 0.26 1.13 -10.45
C PRO A 253 1.61 1.54 -11.04
N PHE A 254 1.65 2.73 -11.62
CA PHE A 254 2.86 3.34 -12.18
C PHE A 254 3.68 4.05 -11.09
N GLN A 255 4.96 3.69 -10.95
CA GLN A 255 5.91 4.43 -10.11
C GLN A 255 6.22 5.81 -10.73
N ILE A 256 5.59 6.86 -10.20
CA ILE A 256 6.00 8.24 -10.48
C ILE A 256 7.25 8.54 -9.63
N ASP A 257 8.35 8.89 -10.29
CA ASP A 257 9.59 9.29 -9.61
C ASP A 257 9.33 10.37 -8.55
N GLY A 258 9.88 10.15 -7.36
CA GLY A 258 9.73 11.04 -6.21
C GLY A 258 8.38 10.97 -5.48
N THR A 259 7.34 10.30 -6.00
CA THR A 259 6.03 10.15 -5.33
C THR A 259 5.46 8.73 -5.42
N THR A 260 6.16 7.81 -4.76
CA THR A 260 5.69 6.47 -4.30
C THR A 260 4.76 5.68 -5.23
N TYR A 261 5.33 4.67 -5.89
CA TYR A 261 4.92 3.29 -5.57
C TYR A 261 6.15 2.50 -5.07
N GLY A 262 5.92 1.47 -4.26
CA GLY A 262 6.92 0.96 -3.32
C GLY A 262 8.06 0.10 -3.89
N SER A 263 9.06 -0.13 -3.03
CA SER A 263 10.33 -0.83 -3.28
C SER A 263 11.34 -0.05 -4.12
N GLY A 264 12.44 0.37 -3.47
CA GLY A 264 13.59 0.95 -4.17
C GLY A 264 14.52 -0.14 -4.73
N GLY A 265 15.09 0.13 -5.90
CA GLY A 265 16.48 -0.18 -6.17
C GLY A 265 17.32 1.07 -5.88
N SER A 266 18.53 0.90 -5.33
CA SER A 266 19.46 2.02 -5.18
C SER A 266 19.99 2.45 -6.55
N PRO A 267 20.02 3.75 -6.90
CA PRO A 267 20.80 4.25 -8.03
C PRO A 267 22.30 4.30 -7.65
N GLU A 268 22.87 3.15 -7.27
CA GLU A 268 24.32 2.93 -7.20
C GLU A 268 24.80 2.24 -8.48
N THR A 269 24.71 2.97 -9.58
CA THR A 269 25.55 2.72 -10.76
C THR A 269 26.08 4.06 -11.23
N GLU A 270 27.40 4.23 -11.18
CA GLU A 270 28.05 5.45 -11.69
C GLU A 270 27.79 5.62 -13.18
N ALA A 271 27.68 6.86 -13.64
CA ALA A 271 27.60 7.21 -15.06
C ALA A 271 28.97 7.05 -15.77
N ASN A 272 29.49 5.81 -15.78
CA ASN A 272 30.54 5.40 -16.70
C ASN A 272 29.88 5.18 -18.07
N GLY A 273 30.05 6.14 -18.98
CA GLY A 273 29.58 6.00 -20.35
C GLY A 273 30.46 5.06 -21.15
N ASP A 274 29.85 4.12 -21.85
CA ASP A 274 30.45 3.42 -23.00
C ASP A 274 29.35 3.17 -24.04
N ASP A 275 29.72 3.15 -25.32
CA ASP A 275 28.76 2.99 -26.43
C ASP A 275 28.38 1.50 -26.58
N THR A 276 27.08 1.18 -26.55
CA THR A 276 26.57 -0.15 -26.91
C THR A 276 25.43 -0.07 -27.91
N GLU A 277 25.41 -1.04 -28.83
CA GLU A 277 24.69 -0.94 -30.10
C GLU A 277 23.20 -1.35 -30.01
N ASN A 278 22.41 -1.03 -31.04
CA ASN A 278 21.01 -1.45 -31.16
C ASN A 278 20.87 -2.98 -31.10
N ASP A 279 20.38 -3.50 -29.97
CA ASP A 279 19.94 -4.89 -29.92
C ASP A 279 18.50 -5.05 -30.45
N SER A 280 18.24 -6.11 -31.21
CA SER A 280 17.14 -6.12 -32.19
C SER A 280 15.91 -6.93 -31.76
N ASN A 281 15.34 -6.57 -30.61
CA ASN A 281 14.00 -6.98 -30.18
C ASN A 281 13.19 -5.77 -29.67
N GLY A 282 11.94 -5.64 -30.11
CA GLY A 282 11.09 -4.46 -29.88
C GLY A 282 10.42 -4.41 -28.49
N ASP A 283 11.16 -4.69 -27.42
CA ASP A 283 10.67 -4.51 -26.06
C ASP A 283 10.47 -3.02 -25.75
N VAL A 284 9.37 -2.69 -25.06
CA VAL A 284 8.99 -1.32 -24.73
C VAL A 284 9.55 -0.96 -23.35
N ASP A 285 10.52 -0.04 -23.32
CA ASP A 285 11.04 0.55 -22.08
C ASP A 285 10.06 1.61 -21.53
N ASP A 286 8.86 1.16 -21.11
CA ASP A 286 7.85 1.96 -20.44
C ASP A 286 7.28 1.15 -19.24
N PRO A 287 7.40 1.63 -17.98
CA PRO A 287 6.95 0.89 -16.80
C PRO A 287 5.42 0.80 -16.62
N GLU A 288 4.62 1.48 -17.45
CA GLU A 288 3.18 1.27 -17.57
C GLU A 288 2.85 0.11 -18.54
N TYR A 289 3.75 -0.20 -19.49
CA TYR A 289 3.58 -1.30 -20.45
C TYR A 289 3.71 -2.66 -19.76
N CYS A 290 2.56 -3.21 -19.38
CA CYS A 290 2.45 -4.57 -18.85
C CYS A 290 1.13 -5.22 -19.30
N PRO A 291 1.04 -6.56 -19.37
CA PRO A 291 -0.14 -7.26 -19.86
C PRO A 291 -1.46 -6.80 -19.21
N GLU A 292 -1.44 -6.56 -17.89
CA GLU A 292 -2.61 -6.14 -17.14
C GLU A 292 -3.08 -4.70 -17.49
N ASN A 293 -2.15 -3.77 -17.74
CA ASN A 293 -2.51 -2.39 -18.11
C ASN A 293 -2.95 -2.25 -19.57
N ILE A 294 -2.50 -3.14 -20.46
CA ILE A 294 -2.85 -3.12 -21.89
C ILE A 294 -4.06 -4.01 -22.24
N THR A 295 -4.57 -4.83 -21.32
CA THR A 295 -5.70 -5.73 -21.62
C THR A 295 -7.02 -4.96 -21.77
N CYS A 296 -7.63 -5.05 -22.95
CA CYS A 296 -8.98 -4.56 -23.20
C CYS A 296 -10.01 -5.38 -22.42
N THR A 297 -10.86 -4.69 -21.68
CA THR A 297 -12.08 -5.23 -21.03
C THR A 297 -13.34 -4.45 -21.43
N ARG A 298 -13.20 -3.40 -22.26
CA ARG A 298 -14.29 -2.54 -22.74
C ARG A 298 -15.32 -3.32 -23.56
N VAL A 299 -16.58 -2.94 -23.40
CA VAL A 299 -17.69 -3.39 -24.26
C VAL A 299 -17.70 -2.55 -25.55
N ALA A 300 -17.52 -3.18 -26.70
CA ALA A 300 -17.66 -2.49 -27.99
C ALA A 300 -19.13 -2.50 -28.44
N TRP A 301 -19.72 -1.33 -28.69
CA TRP A 301 -21.12 -1.21 -29.11
C TRP A 301 -21.25 -1.19 -30.63
N HIS A 302 -22.19 -1.95 -31.18
CA HIS A 302 -22.60 -1.84 -32.59
C HIS A 302 -23.35 -0.51 -32.80
N PRO A 303 -23.25 0.18 -33.97
CA PRO A 303 -23.84 1.51 -34.18
C PRO A 303 -25.35 1.63 -33.91
N THR A 304 -26.11 0.54 -34.10
CA THR A 304 -27.55 0.48 -33.79
C THR A 304 -27.87 0.31 -32.29
N GLY A 305 -26.88 0.16 -31.43
CA GLY A 305 -27.03 -0.15 -30.00
C GLY A 305 -27.64 -1.52 -29.65
N LEU A 306 -28.18 -2.26 -30.63
CA LEU A 306 -28.86 -3.55 -30.42
C LEU A 306 -27.90 -4.71 -30.11
N TRP A 307 -26.63 -4.57 -30.44
CA TRP A 307 -25.59 -5.59 -30.26
C TRP A 307 -24.34 -4.99 -29.61
N PHE A 308 -23.60 -5.83 -28.89
CA PHE A 308 -22.31 -5.45 -28.32
C PHE A 308 -21.35 -6.64 -28.32
N ALA A 309 -20.05 -6.36 -28.38
CA ALA A 309 -18.98 -7.34 -28.40
C ALA A 309 -18.08 -7.21 -27.16
N ILE A 310 -17.62 -8.35 -26.66
CA ILE A 310 -16.82 -8.47 -25.43
C ILE A 310 -15.60 -9.37 -25.70
N PRO A 311 -14.38 -8.97 -25.26
CA PRO A 311 -13.21 -9.84 -25.26
C PRO A 311 -13.31 -10.84 -24.08
N THR A 312 -13.25 -12.14 -24.37
CA THR A 312 -13.42 -13.19 -23.35
C THR A 312 -12.08 -13.73 -22.84
N ASN A 313 -12.12 -14.43 -21.70
CA ASN A 313 -10.95 -15.03 -21.03
C ASN A 313 -10.16 -16.01 -21.93
N SER A 314 -10.76 -16.50 -23.02
CA SER A 314 -10.14 -17.37 -24.03
C SER A 314 -9.52 -16.62 -25.22
N GLY A 315 -9.35 -15.30 -25.14
CA GLY A 315 -8.85 -14.43 -26.22
C GLY A 315 -9.88 -14.16 -27.33
N SER A 316 -10.81 -15.08 -27.55
CA SER A 316 -11.92 -14.92 -28.51
C SER A 316 -12.88 -13.78 -28.14
N VAL A 317 -13.48 -13.16 -29.16
CA VAL A 317 -14.50 -12.12 -29.01
C VAL A 317 -15.89 -12.71 -29.16
N THR A 318 -16.81 -12.38 -28.25
CA THR A 318 -18.21 -12.82 -28.31
C THR A 318 -19.15 -11.63 -28.53
N VAL A 319 -20.09 -11.77 -29.46
CA VAL A 319 -21.15 -10.78 -29.73
C VAL A 319 -22.46 -11.23 -29.06
N TYR A 320 -23.12 -10.29 -28.39
CA TYR A 320 -24.34 -10.49 -27.62
C TYR A 320 -25.46 -9.59 -28.12
N SER A 321 -26.71 -10.03 -27.92
CA SER A 321 -27.92 -9.25 -28.19
C SER A 321 -28.33 -8.43 -26.97
N LEU A 322 -28.56 -7.12 -27.10
CA LEU A 322 -29.01 -6.28 -25.99
C LEU A 322 -30.42 -6.64 -25.50
N LYS A 323 -31.26 -7.22 -26.36
CA LYS A 323 -32.66 -7.57 -26.05
C LYS A 323 -32.79 -8.58 -24.90
N ASN A 324 -31.81 -9.47 -24.73
CA ASN A 324 -31.87 -10.58 -23.77
C ASN A 324 -30.50 -10.92 -23.14
N TYR A 325 -29.44 -10.18 -23.45
CA TYR A 325 -28.05 -10.41 -23.03
C TYR A 325 -27.50 -11.82 -23.38
N GLN A 326 -28.09 -12.50 -24.38
CA GLN A 326 -27.64 -13.81 -24.84
C GLN A 326 -26.56 -13.71 -25.93
N LYS A 327 -25.71 -14.73 -26.01
CA LYS A 327 -24.65 -14.89 -27.02
C LYS A 327 -25.28 -15.15 -28.39
N GLU A 328 -24.99 -14.31 -29.38
CA GLU A 328 -25.39 -14.56 -30.78
C GLU A 328 -24.26 -15.22 -31.58
N LYS A 329 -23.03 -14.73 -31.43
CA LYS A 329 -21.86 -15.15 -32.24
C LYS A 329 -20.59 -15.19 -31.40
N VAL A 330 -19.69 -16.11 -31.72
CA VAL A 330 -18.34 -16.18 -31.12
C VAL A 330 -17.30 -16.22 -32.23
N LEU A 331 -16.43 -15.22 -32.29
CA LEU A 331 -15.39 -15.06 -33.30
C LEU A 331 -14.18 -15.93 -32.91
N ASN A 332 -14.37 -17.25 -33.03
CA ASN A 332 -13.52 -18.33 -32.50
C ASN A 332 -12.17 -18.54 -33.23
N LYS A 333 -11.56 -17.49 -33.80
CA LYS A 333 -10.41 -17.67 -34.71
C LYS A 333 -9.30 -16.61 -34.69
N SER A 334 -9.33 -15.65 -33.77
CA SER A 334 -8.18 -14.78 -33.49
C SER A 334 -7.71 -15.12 -32.07
N LEU A 335 -6.65 -15.93 -31.83
CA LEU A 335 -5.22 -15.93 -32.24
C LEU A 335 -4.27 -15.24 -31.25
N PHE A 336 -4.77 -14.34 -30.39
CA PHE A 336 -3.94 -13.61 -29.44
C PHE A 336 -4.21 -14.02 -27.99
N SER A 337 -3.15 -14.03 -27.18
CA SER A 337 -3.24 -14.35 -25.75
C SER A 337 -3.86 -13.20 -24.92
N VAL A 338 -3.72 -11.96 -25.41
CA VAL A 338 -4.24 -10.73 -24.83
C VAL A 338 -4.73 -9.82 -25.96
N ASN A 339 -5.95 -9.31 -25.85
CA ASN A 339 -6.48 -8.26 -26.74
C ASN A 339 -6.18 -6.89 -26.14
N VAL A 340 -5.66 -5.98 -26.96
CA VAL A 340 -5.28 -4.61 -26.61
C VAL A 340 -6.42 -3.61 -26.85
N ASP A 341 -7.19 -3.78 -27.94
CA ASP A 341 -8.38 -2.97 -28.19
C ASP A 341 -9.41 -3.72 -29.06
N LEU A 342 -10.67 -3.26 -29.00
CA LEU A 342 -11.83 -3.88 -29.65
C LEU A 342 -12.83 -2.79 -30.07
N SER A 343 -13.23 -2.76 -31.34
CA SER A 343 -14.22 -1.80 -31.82
C SER A 343 -15.04 -2.30 -33.02
N PHE A 344 -16.30 -1.87 -33.10
CA PHE A 344 -17.15 -2.03 -34.29
C PHE A 344 -16.88 -0.91 -35.29
N ASP A 345 -17.03 -1.23 -36.58
CA ASP A 345 -17.25 -0.27 -37.66
C ASP A 345 -18.35 0.74 -37.25
N PRO A 346 -18.05 2.05 -37.13
CA PRO A 346 -19.00 3.05 -36.63
C PRO A 346 -20.00 3.52 -37.70
N PHE A 347 -19.80 3.14 -38.97
CA PHE A 347 -20.54 3.67 -40.12
C PHE A 347 -21.70 2.74 -40.52
N ASN A 348 -21.40 1.44 -40.66
CA ASN A 348 -22.38 0.40 -41.04
C ASN A 348 -22.57 -0.66 -39.94
N GLY A 349 -21.60 -0.82 -39.05
CA GLY A 349 -21.57 -1.90 -38.05
C GLY A 349 -21.34 -3.29 -38.63
N ASN A 350 -20.94 -3.43 -39.90
CA ASN A 350 -20.77 -4.76 -40.52
C ASN A 350 -19.50 -5.46 -40.02
N TYR A 351 -18.48 -4.70 -39.61
CA TYR A 351 -17.17 -5.23 -39.25
C TYR A 351 -16.82 -5.02 -37.76
N VAL A 352 -16.01 -5.94 -37.21
CA VAL A 352 -15.39 -5.84 -35.88
C VAL A 352 -13.88 -5.92 -36.06
N ALA A 353 -13.14 -4.94 -35.55
CA ALA A 353 -11.69 -4.94 -35.50
C ALA A 353 -11.23 -5.37 -34.10
N VAL A 354 -10.29 -6.32 -34.07
CA VAL A 354 -9.66 -6.85 -32.86
C VAL A 354 -8.15 -6.65 -32.99
N LEU A 355 -7.55 -6.02 -31.98
CA LEU A 355 -6.12 -5.72 -31.94
C LEU A 355 -5.47 -6.53 -30.82
N GLY A 356 -4.51 -7.40 -31.14
CA GLY A 356 -3.81 -8.25 -30.17
C GLY A 356 -2.50 -7.65 -29.66
N LYS A 357 -1.99 -8.17 -28.53
CA LYS A 357 -0.66 -7.79 -28.01
C LYS A 357 0.46 -8.07 -29.02
N ASP A 358 0.33 -9.16 -29.77
CA ASP A 358 1.34 -9.65 -30.72
C ASP A 358 1.33 -8.85 -32.05
N ASN A 359 1.05 -7.53 -31.97
CA ASN A 359 0.84 -6.57 -33.07
C ASN A 359 -0.07 -7.04 -34.21
N GLY A 360 -0.90 -8.05 -33.98
CA GLY A 360 -1.84 -8.57 -34.97
C GLY A 360 -3.16 -7.82 -34.93
N LEU A 361 -3.57 -7.27 -36.08
CA LEU A 361 -4.92 -6.77 -36.32
C LEU A 361 -5.72 -7.81 -37.10
N THR A 362 -6.89 -8.18 -36.60
CA THR A 362 -7.87 -9.00 -37.34
C THR A 362 -9.19 -8.26 -37.49
N VAL A 363 -9.72 -8.20 -38.72
CA VAL A 363 -11.04 -7.62 -39.02
C VAL A 363 -12.00 -8.71 -39.46
N TRP A 364 -13.14 -8.78 -38.78
CA TRP A 364 -14.18 -9.80 -38.95
C TRP A 364 -15.46 -9.20 -39.53
N ASP A 365 -16.05 -9.83 -40.54
CA ASP A 365 -17.50 -9.78 -40.72
C ASP A 365 -18.12 -10.68 -39.65
N TRP A 366 -18.77 -10.05 -38.66
CA TRP A 366 -19.32 -10.75 -37.51
C TRP A 366 -20.62 -11.51 -37.82
N ARG A 367 -21.30 -11.18 -38.93
CA ARG A 367 -22.54 -11.85 -39.37
C ARG A 367 -22.21 -13.11 -40.18
N ALA A 368 -21.24 -13.02 -41.07
CA ALA A 368 -20.74 -14.14 -41.86
C ALA A 368 -19.72 -15.04 -41.12
N GLU A 369 -19.29 -14.66 -39.91
CA GLU A 369 -18.20 -15.31 -39.16
C GLU A 369 -16.89 -15.40 -39.98
N LYS A 370 -16.65 -14.40 -40.84
CA LYS A 370 -15.60 -14.43 -41.85
C LYS A 370 -14.48 -13.45 -41.52
N GLU A 371 -13.27 -13.99 -41.50
CA GLU A 371 -12.02 -13.23 -41.47
C GLU A 371 -11.86 -12.47 -42.80
N MET A 372 -11.84 -11.14 -42.73
CA MET A 372 -11.73 -10.26 -43.92
C MET A 372 -10.30 -9.77 -44.12
N ILE A 373 -9.66 -9.33 -43.03
CA ILE A 373 -8.27 -8.86 -42.98
C ILE A 373 -7.60 -9.47 -41.76
N SER A 374 -6.35 -9.89 -41.91
CA SER A 374 -5.52 -10.44 -40.83
C SER A 374 -4.07 -10.04 -41.14
N VAL A 375 -3.55 -9.06 -40.41
CA VAL A 375 -2.26 -8.41 -40.69
C VAL A 375 -1.48 -8.29 -39.39
N HIS A 376 -0.23 -8.77 -39.40
CA HIS A 376 0.75 -8.42 -38.38
C HIS A 376 1.36 -7.07 -38.74
N LEU A 377 1.42 -6.16 -37.77
CA LEU A 377 1.95 -4.82 -37.95
C LEU A 377 3.42 -4.79 -37.54
N ASP A 378 4.30 -4.59 -38.52
CA ASP A 378 5.76 -4.53 -38.37
C ASP A 378 6.21 -3.19 -37.70
N CYS A 379 5.46 -2.71 -36.71
CA CYS A 379 5.66 -1.45 -35.98
C CYS A 379 5.93 -1.69 -34.49
N GLY A 380 6.14 -0.62 -33.71
CA GLY A 380 6.26 -0.74 -32.25
C GLY A 380 4.96 -1.24 -31.59
N SER A 381 5.06 -1.80 -30.37
CA SER A 381 3.89 -2.34 -29.63
C SER A 381 2.68 -1.41 -29.69
N VAL A 382 1.52 -1.94 -30.06
CA VAL A 382 0.28 -1.17 -30.28
C VAL A 382 -0.44 -0.76 -28.98
N SER A 383 -1.24 0.31 -29.03
CA SER A 383 -1.90 0.93 -27.86
C SER A 383 -3.44 0.98 -27.93
N ASN A 384 -4.01 1.49 -29.03
CA ASN A 384 -5.46 1.51 -29.30
C ASN A 384 -5.75 1.65 -30.81
N LEU A 385 -6.99 1.36 -31.23
CA LEU A 385 -7.42 1.40 -32.62
C LEU A 385 -8.52 2.45 -32.86
N GLN A 386 -8.54 3.04 -34.05
CA GLN A 386 -9.54 4.01 -34.50
C GLN A 386 -9.87 3.79 -35.99
N TRP A 387 -11.16 3.70 -36.32
CA TRP A 387 -11.64 3.65 -37.70
C TRP A 387 -11.61 5.03 -38.36
N ARG A 388 -11.31 5.07 -39.66
CA ARG A 388 -11.39 6.25 -40.54
C ARG A 388 -12.12 5.87 -41.82
N LYS A 389 -13.11 6.65 -42.25
CA LYS A 389 -13.68 6.55 -43.61
C LYS A 389 -12.74 7.20 -44.63
N ASN A 390 -12.56 6.58 -45.79
CA ASN A 390 -11.75 7.12 -46.87
C ASN A 390 -12.46 6.87 -48.21
N GLY A 391 -13.28 7.82 -48.65
CA GLY A 391 -14.15 7.67 -49.82
C GLY A 391 -15.20 6.56 -49.63
N GLU A 392 -15.07 5.47 -50.38
CA GLU A 392 -15.94 4.29 -50.31
C GLU A 392 -15.39 3.15 -49.42
N SER A 393 -14.13 3.25 -48.99
CA SER A 393 -13.43 2.27 -48.13
C SER A 393 -13.28 2.76 -46.67
N ILE A 394 -12.92 1.85 -45.77
CA ILE A 394 -12.74 2.12 -44.34
C ILE A 394 -11.30 1.76 -43.92
N ASP A 395 -10.49 2.76 -43.64
CA ASP A 395 -9.13 2.62 -43.13
C ASP A 395 -9.13 2.38 -41.61
N ILE A 396 -8.06 1.78 -41.10
CA ILE A 396 -7.83 1.61 -39.66
C ILE A 396 -6.53 2.30 -39.28
N ILE A 397 -6.58 3.11 -38.22
CA ILE A 397 -5.43 3.81 -37.64
C ILE A 397 -5.19 3.20 -36.25
N THR A 398 -3.93 2.92 -35.93
CA THR A 398 -3.52 2.44 -34.60
C THR A 398 -2.44 3.34 -34.00
N GLY A 399 -2.48 3.53 -32.69
CA GLY A 399 -1.40 4.15 -31.93
C GLY A 399 -0.38 3.11 -31.46
N THR A 400 0.84 3.56 -31.16
CA THR A 400 1.91 2.71 -30.61
C THR A 400 2.45 3.25 -29.28
N TRP A 401 3.22 2.43 -28.57
CA TRP A 401 4.02 2.82 -27.41
C TRP A 401 5.40 3.39 -27.79
N THR A 402 5.79 3.33 -29.06
CA THR A 402 7.04 3.89 -29.60
C THR A 402 6.91 5.32 -30.13
N GLY A 403 5.75 5.97 -29.95
CA GLY A 403 5.53 7.35 -30.42
C GLY A 403 5.09 7.49 -31.88
N ALA A 404 4.77 6.37 -32.54
CA ALA A 404 4.27 6.34 -33.92
C ALA A 404 2.76 6.08 -34.01
N ILE A 405 2.18 6.37 -35.18
CA ILE A 405 0.88 5.84 -35.60
C ILE A 405 1.07 4.94 -36.82
N THR A 406 0.26 3.88 -36.93
CA THR A 406 0.25 2.99 -38.10
C THR A 406 -1.10 3.07 -38.78
N THR A 407 -1.12 3.51 -40.05
CA THR A 407 -2.32 3.61 -40.88
C THR A 407 -2.36 2.44 -41.86
N ILE A 408 -3.50 1.75 -41.88
CA ILE A 408 -3.77 0.56 -42.68
C ILE A 408 -4.90 0.93 -43.64
N ASN A 409 -4.55 1.14 -44.91
CA ASN A 409 -5.46 1.62 -45.93
C ASN A 409 -6.03 0.42 -46.70
N THR A 410 -7.31 0.08 -46.47
CA THR A 410 -7.88 -1.22 -46.87
C THR A 410 -8.60 -1.12 -48.21
N LYS A 411 -7.85 -1.09 -49.32
CA LYS A 411 -8.43 -0.79 -50.63
C LYS A 411 -9.28 -1.96 -51.10
N ASP A 412 -10.50 -1.65 -51.54
CA ASP A 412 -11.48 -2.58 -52.10
C ASP A 412 -11.96 -3.75 -51.19
N ILE A 413 -11.37 -3.96 -50.00
CA ILE A 413 -11.75 -5.05 -49.07
C ILE A 413 -12.90 -4.65 -48.14
N LEU A 414 -12.83 -3.49 -47.47
CA LEU A 414 -13.85 -3.01 -46.53
C LEU A 414 -14.69 -1.90 -47.16
N THR A 415 -15.69 -2.28 -47.97
CA THR A 415 -16.54 -1.31 -48.67
C THR A 415 -17.77 -0.89 -47.85
N LEU A 416 -18.17 0.38 -47.99
CA LEU A 416 -19.36 0.94 -47.34
C LEU A 416 -20.70 0.48 -47.94
N ASN A 417 -20.70 -0.26 -49.05
CA ASN A 417 -21.91 -0.52 -49.86
C ASN A 417 -22.37 -1.99 -49.86
N ASP A 418 -21.77 -2.88 -49.05
CA ASP A 418 -22.03 -4.32 -49.14
C ASP A 418 -23.34 -4.77 -48.45
N THR A 419 -24.46 -4.42 -49.09
CA THR A 419 -25.82 -4.80 -48.68
C THR A 419 -26.62 -5.41 -49.85
N LYS A 420 -25.94 -6.08 -50.80
CA LYS A 420 -26.60 -6.73 -51.96
C LYS A 420 -25.97 -8.06 -52.39
N LYS A 421 -26.42 -9.17 -51.78
CA LYS A 421 -27.03 -10.34 -52.48
C LYS A 421 -27.33 -11.53 -51.55
N THR A 422 -28.58 -11.65 -51.11
CA THR A 422 -29.29 -12.95 -51.04
C THR A 422 -30.80 -12.71 -51.10
N SER A 423 -31.31 -12.49 -52.31
CA SER A 423 -32.75 -12.32 -52.56
C SER A 423 -33.33 -13.55 -53.24
N ASN A 424 -34.18 -14.28 -52.50
CA ASN A 424 -35.22 -15.19 -53.00
C ASN A 424 -36.32 -15.19 -51.90
N SER A 425 -37.61 -14.93 -52.17
CA SER A 425 -38.25 -14.59 -53.44
C SER A 425 -39.63 -13.94 -53.21
N GLU A 426 -39.90 -12.86 -53.96
CA GLU A 426 -41.22 -12.37 -54.44
C GLU A 426 -42.37 -11.99 -53.45
N GLY A 427 -43.06 -10.87 -53.75
CA GLY A 427 -44.42 -10.54 -53.28
C GLY A 427 -44.55 -9.55 -52.10
N ASP A 428 -45.24 -8.39 -52.17
CA ASP A 428 -45.44 -7.30 -53.17
C ASP A 428 -46.59 -6.37 -52.65
N LYS A 429 -46.53 -5.05 -52.93
CA LYS A 429 -47.40 -3.93 -52.44
C LYS A 429 -47.35 -3.66 -50.90
N ALA A 430 -47.14 -2.44 -50.36
CA ALA A 430 -47.62 -1.06 -50.63
C ALA A 430 -49.01 -0.77 -49.99
N THR A 431 -49.35 0.40 -49.39
CA THR A 431 -48.80 1.79 -49.43
C THR A 431 -48.96 2.59 -48.11
N LYS A 432 -48.14 3.66 -47.92
CA LYS A 432 -48.37 5.00 -47.26
C LYS A 432 -49.60 5.16 -46.31
N SER A 433 -49.52 5.82 -45.13
CA SER A 433 -49.37 7.30 -45.02
C SER A 433 -49.21 7.91 -43.60
N THR A 434 -48.40 8.98 -43.50
CA THR A 434 -48.55 10.25 -42.70
C THR A 434 -48.68 10.29 -41.17
N LEU A 435 -47.55 10.64 -40.51
CA LEU A 435 -47.26 11.89 -39.76
C LEU A 435 -48.22 12.51 -38.70
N ASN A 436 -47.60 12.80 -37.53
CA ASN A 436 -47.67 14.01 -36.68
C ASN A 436 -48.69 14.19 -35.52
N GLY A 437 -48.13 14.31 -34.31
CA GLY A 437 -48.59 15.19 -33.22
C GLY A 437 -49.68 14.62 -32.29
N LEU A 438 -49.86 15.14 -31.07
CA LEU A 438 -49.01 16.00 -30.22
C LEU A 438 -49.49 15.83 -28.74
N PHE A 439 -48.67 16.19 -27.75
CA PHE A 439 -48.99 16.12 -26.31
C PHE A 439 -50.22 16.96 -25.90
N ILE A 440 -50.89 16.57 -24.79
CA ILE A 440 -51.26 17.37 -23.58
C ILE A 440 -52.57 16.85 -22.92
N ASP A 441 -52.51 16.60 -21.60
CA ASP A 441 -53.59 16.59 -20.57
C ASP A 441 -54.84 15.68 -20.74
N SER A 442 -55.62 15.33 -19.70
CA SER A 442 -55.42 15.26 -18.23
C SER A 442 -56.52 14.39 -17.58
N ASP A 443 -56.39 14.14 -16.27
CA ASP A 443 -57.42 13.81 -15.27
C ASP A 443 -58.23 12.49 -15.37
N ASP A 444 -58.36 11.83 -14.21
CA ASP A 444 -59.56 11.24 -13.57
C ASP A 444 -60.72 10.69 -14.46
N ASP A 445 -61.28 9.49 -14.26
CA ASP A 445 -61.79 8.97 -12.97
C ASP A 445 -62.02 7.43 -12.97
N ASP A 446 -61.97 6.86 -11.76
CA ASP A 446 -62.70 5.72 -11.15
C ASP A 446 -63.24 4.46 -11.89
N SER A 447 -63.24 3.38 -11.07
CA SER A 447 -64.17 2.24 -10.98
C SER A 447 -64.03 0.97 -11.86
N ASP A 448 -63.95 -0.16 -11.16
CA ASP A 448 -64.69 -1.43 -11.31
C ASP A 448 -65.14 -1.93 -12.70
N ALA A 449 -65.16 -3.23 -13.04
CA ALA A 449 -64.73 -4.51 -12.48
C ALA A 449 -65.35 -5.60 -13.42
N ASP A 450 -65.15 -6.86 -13.08
CA ASP A 450 -66.12 -7.97 -13.30
C ASP A 450 -66.50 -8.48 -14.71
N LEU A 451 -65.94 -9.68 -14.97
CA LEU A 451 -66.64 -10.92 -15.39
C LEU A 451 -66.87 -11.24 -16.89
N LEU A 452 -66.31 -12.40 -17.27
CA LEU A 452 -66.96 -13.59 -17.86
C LEU A 452 -67.82 -13.47 -19.16
N ALA A 453 -67.84 -14.44 -20.08
CA ALA A 453 -67.10 -15.72 -20.23
C ALA A 453 -67.24 -16.24 -21.68
N ASN A 454 -66.51 -17.30 -22.05
CA ASN A 454 -67.13 -18.57 -22.49
C ASN A 454 -66.14 -19.73 -22.80
N VAL A 455 -66.26 -20.82 -22.04
CA VAL A 455 -66.41 -22.22 -22.51
C VAL A 455 -65.34 -22.82 -23.47
N ASN A 456 -64.32 -23.48 -22.89
CA ASN A 456 -64.06 -24.95 -22.82
C ASN A 456 -64.65 -25.91 -23.90
N PRO A 457 -64.16 -27.19 -24.07
CA PRO A 457 -63.34 -27.98 -23.14
C PRO A 457 -62.20 -28.88 -23.74
N ASN A 458 -61.58 -29.64 -22.83
CA ASN A 458 -60.72 -30.86 -22.95
C ASN A 458 -59.19 -30.62 -22.78
N VAL A 459 -58.49 -30.97 -21.66
CA VAL A 459 -58.47 -32.17 -20.75
C VAL A 459 -57.62 -33.30 -21.36
N ASP A 460 -56.66 -33.97 -20.67
CA ASP A 460 -56.22 -34.07 -19.25
C ASP A 460 -54.83 -33.39 -18.97
N VAL A 461 -54.35 -32.97 -17.78
CA VAL A 461 -54.50 -33.34 -16.33
C VAL A 461 -53.55 -34.49 -15.89
N MET A 462 -52.77 -34.47 -14.79
CA MET A 462 -52.25 -33.45 -13.82
C MET A 462 -50.90 -34.01 -13.25
N ALA A 463 -49.88 -33.23 -12.83
CA ALA A 463 -49.73 -32.26 -11.72
C ALA A 463 -49.66 -32.89 -10.30
N ALA A 464 -48.78 -32.35 -9.43
CA ALA A 464 -48.60 -32.77 -8.03
C ALA A 464 -48.04 -31.61 -7.19
N ASP A 465 -48.77 -31.26 -6.12
CA ASP A 465 -48.53 -30.36 -4.96
C ASP A 465 -49.84 -30.46 -4.13
N GLU A 466 -49.97 -30.25 -2.81
CA GLU A 466 -49.05 -29.85 -1.72
C GLU A 466 -49.66 -30.28 -0.34
N ALA A 467 -49.08 -29.82 0.79
CA ALA A 467 -49.66 -29.63 2.14
C ALA A 467 -49.75 -30.77 3.20
N GLU A 468 -48.94 -30.61 4.26
CA GLU A 468 -49.30 -30.48 5.71
C GLU A 468 -50.29 -31.46 6.40
N ALA A 469 -49.80 -32.23 7.41
CA ALA A 469 -50.23 -32.17 8.84
C ALA A 469 -49.76 -33.37 9.74
N GLU A 470 -49.34 -33.05 10.98
CA GLU A 470 -49.10 -33.91 12.17
C GLU A 470 -50.41 -34.55 12.75
N PRO A 471 -50.44 -35.53 13.72
CA PRO A 471 -49.49 -35.71 14.85
C PRO A 471 -49.16 -37.13 15.43
N GLU A 472 -48.00 -37.18 16.12
CA GLU A 472 -47.62 -37.84 17.41
C GLU A 472 -48.20 -39.18 17.98
N ASN A 473 -47.37 -39.81 18.84
CA ASN A 473 -47.63 -40.81 19.93
C ASN A 473 -47.57 -42.33 19.57
N ALA A 474 -46.93 -43.23 20.35
CA ALA A 474 -46.02 -43.09 21.53
C ALA A 474 -45.22 -44.41 21.80
N ASP A 475 -44.33 -44.38 22.81
CA ASP A 475 -43.75 -45.51 23.58
C ASP A 475 -42.76 -46.49 22.86
N SER A 476 -41.68 -47.01 23.49
CA SER A 476 -41.06 -46.80 24.82
C SER A 476 -39.64 -47.42 24.91
N ASP A 477 -38.74 -46.80 25.70
CA ASP A 477 -37.62 -47.36 26.51
C ASP A 477 -36.51 -48.23 25.87
N GLU A 478 -35.34 -48.46 26.49
CA GLU A 478 -34.28 -47.58 27.06
C GLU A 478 -33.01 -48.46 27.32
N ASP A 479 -31.84 -47.85 27.55
CA ASP A 479 -30.58 -48.41 28.13
C ASP A 479 -29.97 -49.78 27.70
N LEU A 480 -28.66 -49.80 27.42
CA LEU A 480 -27.64 -50.19 28.43
C LEU A 480 -26.18 -49.95 27.98
N PHE A 481 -25.28 -49.72 28.95
CA PHE A 481 -23.82 -49.82 28.81
C PHE A 481 -23.31 -51.20 29.27
N GLY A 482 -22.17 -51.70 28.75
CA GLY A 482 -21.34 -52.65 29.52
C GLY A 482 -20.60 -53.78 28.78
N GLU A 483 -19.37 -54.01 29.25
CA GLU A 483 -18.29 -54.95 28.89
C GLU A 483 -18.58 -56.46 28.70
N ASP A 484 -17.54 -57.17 28.21
CA ASP A 484 -17.25 -58.63 28.23
C ASP A 484 -18.14 -59.63 27.45
N GLY A 485 -17.61 -60.64 26.76
CA GLY A 485 -16.20 -60.99 26.48
C GLY A 485 -16.01 -62.46 26.01
N LYS A 486 -14.79 -62.79 25.50
CA LYS A 486 -14.25 -64.15 25.17
C LYS A 486 -14.80 -64.88 23.93
N ASP A 487 -14.05 -65.72 23.20
CA ASP A 487 -12.60 -66.03 23.04
C ASP A 487 -12.45 -66.54 21.56
N ASP A 488 -11.35 -67.00 20.94
CA ASP A 488 -10.04 -67.59 21.34
C ASP A 488 -9.01 -67.45 20.17
N ASN A 489 -7.77 -67.89 20.39
CA ASN A 489 -6.86 -68.53 19.42
C ASN A 489 -6.18 -67.71 18.29
N SER A 490 -5.04 -67.06 18.60
CA SER A 490 -3.70 -67.68 18.37
C SER A 490 -2.50 -66.68 18.30
N ALA A 491 -1.42 -67.08 18.98
CA ALA A 491 -0.01 -66.60 19.04
C ALA A 491 0.59 -65.65 17.95
N LYS A 492 1.64 -64.82 18.19
CA LYS A 492 2.47 -64.44 19.38
C LYS A 492 3.50 -63.32 19.01
N ARG A 493 3.64 -62.25 19.84
CA ARG A 493 4.91 -61.56 20.30
C ARG A 493 5.90 -60.92 19.26
N LYS A 494 6.73 -59.89 19.56
CA LYS A 494 6.85 -58.86 20.63
C LYS A 494 7.97 -57.80 20.32
N TYR A 495 7.64 -56.50 20.38
CA TYR A 495 8.41 -55.23 20.62
C TYR A 495 9.94 -54.98 20.34
N HIS A 496 10.18 -53.79 19.74
CA HIS A 496 11.13 -52.66 20.06
C HIS A 496 12.64 -52.56 19.68
N PHE A 497 12.96 -51.30 19.28
CA PHE A 497 14.12 -50.41 19.55
C PHE A 497 15.46 -50.41 18.74
N ASP A 498 15.77 -49.19 18.24
CA ASP A 498 17.02 -48.39 18.35
C ASP A 498 18.19 -48.35 17.32
N ASN A 499 18.69 -47.10 17.18
CA ASN A 499 20.01 -46.55 16.82
C ASN A 499 20.54 -46.44 15.36
N GLU A 500 20.44 -45.21 14.84
CA GLU A 500 21.50 -44.24 14.39
C GLU A 500 22.86 -44.67 13.74
N LEU A 501 23.36 -43.73 12.88
CA LEU A 501 24.76 -43.37 12.49
C LEU A 501 25.32 -43.72 11.08
N ASP A 502 26.30 -42.88 10.68
CA ASP A 502 27.13 -42.76 9.44
C ASP A 502 26.44 -42.58 8.06
N PHE A 503 26.69 -41.57 7.18
CA PHE A 503 27.64 -40.44 6.97
C PHE A 503 28.66 -40.62 5.80
N ILE A 504 29.06 -39.50 5.16
CA ILE A 504 30.04 -39.29 4.04
C ILE A 504 29.52 -39.46 2.58
N ASP A 505 29.93 -38.51 1.73
CA ASP A 505 29.63 -38.30 0.29
C ASP A 505 30.63 -38.98 -0.69
N ASP A 506 30.34 -38.96 -2.00
CA ASP A 506 31.29 -38.48 -3.03
C ASP A 506 30.61 -38.15 -4.38
N ASP A 507 31.32 -37.44 -5.28
CA ASP A 507 30.86 -36.92 -6.60
C ASP A 507 31.85 -37.23 -7.75
N ASP A 508 31.38 -37.82 -8.86
CA ASP A 508 32.04 -37.74 -10.18
C ASP A 508 31.07 -37.91 -11.37
N GLY A 509 31.50 -37.59 -12.59
CA GLY A 509 30.59 -37.59 -13.75
C GLY A 509 31.18 -37.50 -15.16
N ALA A 510 30.26 -37.32 -16.13
CA ALA A 510 30.43 -37.05 -17.57
C ALA A 510 30.74 -38.21 -18.57
N GLY A 511 29.72 -38.55 -19.38
CA GLY A 511 29.80 -38.47 -20.86
C GLY A 511 30.14 -39.71 -21.71
N TYR A 512 29.21 -40.12 -22.61
CA TYR A 512 29.35 -40.15 -24.10
C TYR A 512 28.12 -40.85 -24.77
N ILE A 513 28.06 -40.91 -26.12
CA ILE A 513 26.85 -40.94 -27.00
C ILE A 513 27.09 -41.93 -28.17
N GLU A 514 26.18 -42.66 -28.86
CA GLU A 514 24.69 -42.69 -29.08
C GLU A 514 24.15 -44.18 -29.05
N ARG A 515 23.20 -44.78 -29.82
CA ARG A 515 22.34 -44.51 -31.02
C ARG A 515 21.06 -45.42 -31.04
N ASN A 516 20.04 -45.05 -31.82
CA ASN A 516 18.84 -45.73 -32.40
C ASN A 516 18.70 -47.29 -32.39
N ALA A 517 17.49 -47.92 -32.45
CA ALA A 517 16.09 -47.47 -32.28
C ALA A 517 15.06 -48.65 -32.24
N SER A 518 13.85 -48.38 -31.70
CA SER A 518 12.59 -49.16 -31.75
C SER A 518 12.54 -50.60 -31.20
N GLY A 519 11.71 -50.81 -30.16
CA GLY A 519 11.35 -52.12 -29.60
C GLY A 519 10.92 -52.01 -28.14
N ASN A 520 9.62 -52.08 -27.85
CA ASN A 520 9.08 -51.82 -26.50
C ASN A 520 9.58 -52.82 -25.44
N VAL A 521 10.43 -52.38 -24.50
CA VAL A 521 10.46 -52.79 -23.09
C VAL A 521 11.41 -51.87 -22.29
N VAL A 522 11.01 -51.50 -21.07
CA VAL A 522 11.82 -50.87 -19.97
C VAL A 522 12.91 -49.88 -20.40
N SER A 523 12.61 -48.58 -20.26
CA SER A 523 13.64 -47.51 -20.21
C SER A 523 13.83 -47.05 -18.77
N GLY A 524 15.03 -47.28 -18.23
CA GLY A 524 15.38 -46.90 -16.85
C GLY A 524 15.94 -45.48 -16.76
N LYS A 525 15.55 -44.75 -15.70
CA LYS A 525 16.19 -43.52 -15.20
C LYS A 525 16.66 -42.52 -16.26
N ARG A 526 15.73 -41.72 -16.80
CA ARG A 526 16.09 -40.32 -17.09
C ARG A 526 16.35 -39.66 -15.74
N GLN A 527 17.47 -38.93 -15.60
CA GLN A 527 17.80 -38.27 -14.33
C GLN A 527 16.64 -37.38 -13.89
N LYS A 528 16.27 -37.45 -12.60
CA LYS A 528 15.61 -36.30 -11.99
C LYS A 528 16.63 -35.17 -12.06
N SER A 529 16.35 -34.14 -12.86
CA SER A 529 16.81 -32.80 -12.50
C SER A 529 16.52 -32.60 -11.03
N MET A 530 17.41 -31.92 -10.31
CA MET A 530 17.09 -31.40 -8.98
C MET A 530 15.71 -30.76 -9.08
N THR A 531 14.76 -31.28 -8.30
CA THR A 531 13.59 -30.49 -7.91
C THR A 531 14.18 -29.39 -7.06
N PHE A 532 14.55 -28.28 -7.71
CA PHE A 532 14.78 -27.03 -7.02
C PHE A 532 13.48 -26.76 -6.28
N ASP A 533 13.53 -26.99 -4.97
CA ASP A 533 12.29 -27.21 -4.22
C ASP A 533 11.40 -25.99 -4.42
N GLY A 534 10.13 -26.28 -4.72
CA GLY A 534 9.24 -25.33 -5.35
C GLY A 534 9.01 -24.18 -4.40
N LYS A 535 9.84 -23.12 -4.49
CA LYS A 535 9.63 -21.85 -3.81
C LYS A 535 8.35 -21.28 -4.37
N VAL A 536 7.25 -21.71 -3.75
CA VAL A 536 5.92 -21.11 -3.88
C VAL A 536 6.16 -19.62 -3.78
N SER A 537 5.89 -18.90 -4.86
CA SER A 537 5.93 -17.46 -4.85
C SER A 537 4.80 -17.01 -3.93
N GLN A 538 5.10 -16.95 -2.63
CA GLN A 538 4.19 -16.50 -1.61
C GLN A 538 3.91 -15.05 -1.94
N ARG A 539 2.74 -14.81 -2.56
CA ARG A 539 2.16 -13.48 -2.70
C ARG A 539 2.32 -12.79 -1.34
N PRO A 540 2.97 -11.62 -1.24
CA PRO A 540 3.18 -10.97 0.05
C PRO A 540 1.83 -10.82 0.74
N ALA A 541 1.72 -11.33 1.97
CA ALA A 541 0.46 -11.38 2.67
C ALA A 541 -0.09 -9.96 2.81
N LYS A 542 -1.34 -9.73 2.36
CA LYS A 542 -1.99 -8.43 2.51
C LYS A 542 -2.03 -8.09 4.00
N PHE A 543 -1.50 -6.92 4.38
CA PHE A 543 -1.46 -6.49 5.77
C PHE A 543 -2.87 -6.56 6.38
N LYS A 544 -2.99 -7.35 7.45
CA LYS A 544 -4.25 -7.69 8.09
C LYS A 544 -4.26 -7.07 9.47
N TYR A 545 -5.15 -6.12 9.71
CA TYR A 545 -5.37 -5.56 11.03
C TYR A 545 -5.70 -6.67 12.03
N ARG A 546 -5.02 -6.65 13.17
CA ARG A 546 -5.22 -7.57 14.29
C ARG A 546 -5.64 -6.77 15.53
N PRO A 547 -6.47 -7.34 16.42
CA PRO A 547 -6.69 -6.81 17.75
C PRO A 547 -5.45 -7.05 18.62
N VAL A 548 -4.78 -5.97 19.02
CA VAL A 548 -3.54 -6.00 19.81
C VAL A 548 -3.67 -5.03 20.98
N SER A 549 -3.02 -5.33 22.10
CA SER A 549 -2.99 -4.48 23.30
C SER A 549 -1.56 -4.40 23.85
N ALA A 550 -1.29 -3.39 24.69
CA ALA A 550 0.04 -3.18 25.26
C ALA A 550 0.55 -4.43 26.00
N SER A 551 1.74 -4.92 25.60
CA SER A 551 2.41 -6.10 26.15
C SER A 551 1.59 -7.41 26.11
N SER A 552 0.63 -7.50 25.18
CA SER A 552 -0.24 -8.67 24.97
C SER A 552 0.48 -9.84 24.27
N THR A 553 0.10 -11.07 24.60
CA THR A 553 0.71 -12.28 24.02
C THR A 553 -0.26 -13.06 23.13
N PRO A 554 0.24 -13.85 22.15
CA PRO A 554 -0.55 -14.87 21.48
C PRO A 554 -0.89 -16.03 22.42
N PHE A 555 -1.79 -16.92 21.99
CA PHE A 555 -2.01 -18.24 22.60
C PHE A 555 -0.83 -19.20 22.35
N GLY A 556 -0.21 -19.15 21.16
CA GLY A 556 0.75 -20.15 20.74
C GLY A 556 0.15 -21.55 20.80
N ASP A 557 0.89 -22.49 21.40
CA ASP A 557 0.48 -23.89 21.61
C ASP A 557 -0.40 -24.09 22.86
N SER A 558 -0.80 -23.02 23.57
CA SER A 558 -1.48 -23.09 24.86
C SER A 558 -2.86 -22.42 24.83
N ASP A 559 -3.82 -22.99 25.56
CA ASP A 559 -5.18 -22.41 25.70
C ASP A 559 -5.26 -21.16 26.59
N ARG A 560 -4.13 -20.56 26.98
CA ARG A 560 -4.08 -19.37 27.84
C ARG A 560 -3.08 -18.34 27.31
N ARG A 561 -3.43 -17.06 27.43
CA ARG A 561 -2.61 -15.92 27.01
C ARG A 561 -2.81 -14.71 27.89
N TYR A 562 -1.94 -13.71 27.77
CA TYR A 562 -2.11 -12.42 28.42
C TYR A 562 -2.79 -11.43 27.45
N LEU A 563 -3.89 -10.82 27.92
CA LEU A 563 -4.62 -9.78 27.20
C LEU A 563 -3.87 -8.44 27.22
N THR A 564 -3.19 -8.11 28.32
CA THR A 564 -2.33 -6.93 28.45
C THR A 564 -1.44 -7.05 29.71
N MET A 565 -0.31 -6.34 29.73
CA MET A 565 0.53 -6.14 30.93
C MET A 565 1.00 -4.70 31.01
N ASN A 566 1.17 -4.18 32.23
CA ASN A 566 1.86 -2.91 32.48
C ASN A 566 2.40 -2.85 33.92
N ASN A 567 2.92 -1.69 34.35
CA ASN A 567 3.44 -1.48 35.72
C ASN A 567 2.43 -1.75 36.87
N ILE A 568 1.13 -1.85 36.60
CA ILE A 568 0.09 -2.04 37.63
C ILE A 568 -0.21 -3.54 37.83
N GLY A 569 -0.13 -4.32 36.75
CA GLY A 569 -0.50 -5.74 36.76
C GLY A 569 -0.60 -6.35 35.36
N TYR A 570 -1.29 -7.47 35.28
CA TYR A 570 -1.52 -8.19 34.04
C TYR A 570 -2.94 -8.79 34.00
N VAL A 571 -3.48 -8.90 32.80
CA VAL A 571 -4.77 -9.56 32.56
C VAL A 571 -4.51 -10.81 31.73
N SER A 572 -5.04 -11.94 32.17
CA SER A 572 -4.95 -13.22 31.46
C SER A 572 -6.33 -13.75 31.07
N THR A 573 -6.37 -14.50 29.98
CA THR A 573 -7.56 -15.24 29.52
C THR A 573 -7.20 -16.70 29.28
N VAL A 574 -8.08 -17.61 29.69
CA VAL A 574 -8.01 -19.05 29.48
C VAL A 574 -9.21 -19.47 28.63
N ARG A 575 -8.99 -20.26 27.59
CA ARG A 575 -10.03 -20.82 26.74
C ARG A 575 -10.56 -22.11 27.36
N ASN A 576 -11.84 -22.10 27.70
CA ASN A 576 -12.63 -23.31 27.94
C ASN A 576 -13.40 -23.65 26.64
N ASN A 577 -14.00 -24.83 26.54
CA ASN A 577 -14.55 -25.36 25.26
C ASN A 577 -15.49 -24.39 24.51
N GLU A 578 -16.33 -23.64 25.23
CA GLU A 578 -17.35 -22.74 24.65
C GLU A 578 -17.32 -21.31 25.24
N GLN A 579 -16.43 -21.03 26.21
CA GLN A 579 -16.34 -19.74 26.91
C GLN A 579 -14.90 -19.46 27.37
N PHE A 580 -14.62 -18.23 27.82
CA PHE A 580 -13.29 -17.86 28.34
C PHE A 580 -13.36 -17.54 29.84
N SER A 581 -12.31 -17.86 30.59
CA SER A 581 -12.12 -17.38 31.97
C SER A 581 -11.11 -16.24 31.97
N ILE A 582 -11.52 -15.04 32.37
CA ILE A 582 -10.62 -13.87 32.48
C ILE A 582 -10.21 -13.68 33.93
N THR A 583 -8.91 -13.48 34.18
CA THR A 583 -8.34 -13.14 35.50
C THR A 583 -7.54 -11.84 35.41
N VAL A 584 -7.82 -10.90 36.32
CA VAL A 584 -7.18 -9.59 36.45
C VAL A 584 -6.31 -9.60 37.71
N SER A 585 -5.00 -9.69 37.53
CA SER A 585 -3.99 -9.80 38.59
C SER A 585 -3.19 -8.48 38.71
N PHE A 586 -2.74 -8.18 39.92
CA PHE A 586 -2.04 -6.93 40.24
C PHE A 586 -0.67 -7.22 40.86
N PHE A 587 0.31 -6.36 40.61
CA PHE A 587 1.61 -6.45 41.28
C PHE A 587 1.56 -5.89 42.72
N ASP A 588 0.72 -4.88 42.97
CA ASP A 588 0.42 -4.37 44.31
C ASP A 588 -0.89 -4.98 44.86
N LEU A 589 -0.73 -6.11 45.56
CA LEU A 589 -1.81 -6.79 46.30
C LEU A 589 -2.22 -6.09 47.61
N GLY A 590 -1.54 -5.01 48.00
CA GLY A 590 -1.92 -4.15 49.12
C GLY A 590 -2.93 -3.07 48.72
N ARG A 591 -2.85 -2.60 47.47
CA ARG A 591 -3.76 -1.59 46.89
C ARG A 591 -4.93 -2.20 46.11
N TYR A 592 -4.77 -3.39 45.53
CA TYR A 592 -5.78 -4.04 44.69
C TYR A 592 -6.02 -5.50 45.06
N ASN A 593 -7.26 -5.97 44.88
CA ASN A 593 -7.60 -7.39 44.98
C ASN A 593 -7.68 -8.02 43.59
N GLU A 594 -7.03 -9.17 43.39
CA GLU A 594 -7.22 -9.99 42.19
C GLU A 594 -8.69 -10.45 42.06
N TYR A 595 -9.20 -10.47 40.83
CA TYR A 595 -10.53 -11.00 40.53
C TYR A 595 -10.57 -11.74 39.20
N HIS A 596 -11.52 -12.66 39.07
CA HIS A 596 -11.79 -13.40 37.83
C HIS A 596 -13.29 -13.37 37.50
N PHE A 597 -13.62 -13.62 36.23
CA PHE A 597 -14.99 -13.82 35.76
C PHE A 597 -15.03 -14.65 34.47
N GLU A 598 -16.13 -15.37 34.27
CA GLU A 598 -16.40 -16.05 33.00
C GLU A 598 -16.90 -15.04 31.96
N ASP A 599 -16.33 -15.13 30.77
CA ASP A 599 -16.56 -14.30 29.60
C ASP A 599 -17.21 -15.15 28.49
N LEU A 600 -18.48 -14.85 28.23
CA LEU A 600 -19.31 -15.47 27.21
C LEU A 600 -19.20 -14.76 25.84
N PHE A 601 -18.40 -13.70 25.74
CA PHE A 601 -18.27 -12.84 24.56
C PHE A 601 -16.90 -12.97 23.87
N GLY A 602 -15.87 -13.44 24.59
CA GLY A 602 -14.54 -13.73 24.07
C GLY A 602 -13.69 -12.47 23.84
N TYR A 603 -13.67 -11.56 24.81
CA TYR A 603 -12.91 -10.31 24.77
C TYR A 603 -11.43 -10.56 24.43
N ASP A 604 -10.95 -9.89 23.38
CA ASP A 604 -9.61 -10.10 22.81
C ASP A 604 -8.69 -8.87 22.90
N VAL A 605 -9.26 -7.68 23.13
CA VAL A 605 -8.54 -6.42 23.40
C VAL A 605 -8.79 -6.00 24.86
N CYS A 606 -7.75 -5.55 25.56
CA CYS A 606 -7.85 -5.15 26.98
C CYS A 606 -6.94 -3.97 27.30
N PHE A 607 -7.37 -3.09 28.21
CA PHE A 607 -6.55 -2.03 28.80
C PHE A 607 -6.76 -1.95 30.31
N LEU A 608 -5.67 -1.99 31.07
CA LEU A 608 -5.65 -1.94 32.54
C LEU A 608 -5.12 -0.57 33.01
N ASN A 609 -5.81 0.10 33.93
CA ASN A 609 -5.30 1.29 34.61
C ASN A 609 -5.54 1.23 36.13
N GLU A 610 -5.18 2.28 36.87
CA GLU A 610 -5.28 2.32 38.34
C GLU A 610 -6.72 2.35 38.91
N HIS A 611 -7.72 2.59 38.07
CA HIS A 611 -9.13 2.79 38.46
C HIS A 611 -10.08 1.75 37.87
N GLY A 612 -9.69 1.02 36.82
CA GLY A 612 -10.49 -0.03 36.22
C GLY A 612 -9.80 -0.77 35.08
N THR A 613 -10.49 -1.78 34.57
CA THR A 613 -10.13 -2.53 33.36
C THR A 613 -11.18 -2.32 32.29
N LEU A 614 -10.73 -2.03 31.07
CA LEU A 614 -11.56 -1.93 29.88
C LEU A 614 -11.32 -3.16 28.99
N PHE A 615 -12.41 -3.82 28.58
CA PHE A 615 -12.43 -4.98 27.70
C PHE A 615 -13.18 -4.65 26.41
N ALA A 616 -12.76 -5.22 25.28
CA ALA A 616 -13.53 -5.19 24.04
C ALA A 616 -13.40 -6.50 23.25
N GLN A 617 -14.46 -6.82 22.49
CA GLN A 617 -14.51 -7.89 21.50
C GLN A 617 -14.41 -7.25 20.12
N SER A 618 -13.29 -7.49 19.44
CA SER A 618 -12.89 -6.83 18.19
C SER A 618 -13.93 -6.90 17.08
N LYS A 619 -14.65 -8.03 16.97
CA LYS A 619 -15.58 -8.33 15.86
C LYS A 619 -17.02 -7.86 16.10
N THR A 620 -17.50 -7.88 17.34
CA THR A 620 -18.89 -7.50 17.66
C THR A 620 -19.02 -6.02 18.02
N GLY A 621 -17.91 -5.35 18.32
CA GLY A 621 -17.92 -3.98 18.82
C GLY A 621 -18.41 -3.88 20.26
N GLN A 622 -18.58 -4.99 20.98
CA GLN A 622 -19.00 -4.97 22.38
C GLN A 622 -17.83 -4.58 23.29
N VAL A 623 -18.08 -3.58 24.13
CA VAL A 623 -17.10 -3.00 25.05
C VAL A 623 -17.65 -3.04 26.47
N HIS A 624 -16.82 -3.39 27.44
CA HIS A 624 -17.20 -3.52 28.84
C HIS A 624 -16.15 -2.85 29.74
N TYR A 625 -16.57 -1.91 30.60
CA TYR A 625 -15.71 -1.26 31.57
C TYR A 625 -16.05 -1.74 32.99
N ARG A 626 -15.01 -2.14 33.74
CA ARG A 626 -15.10 -2.60 35.12
C ARG A 626 -14.19 -1.75 35.99
N PRO A 627 -14.73 -0.81 36.78
CA PRO A 627 -13.98 -0.16 37.85
C PRO A 627 -13.39 -1.18 38.82
N HIS A 628 -12.25 -0.85 39.44
CA HIS A 628 -11.68 -1.65 40.53
C HIS A 628 -12.33 -1.32 41.89
N ASP A 629 -12.92 -0.13 42.01
CA ASP A 629 -13.73 0.24 43.18
C ASP A 629 -15.15 -0.33 43.09
N THR A 630 -15.83 -0.41 44.24
CA THR A 630 -17.23 -0.84 44.33
C THR A 630 -18.20 0.35 44.42
N LEU A 631 -17.77 1.56 44.07
CA LEU A 631 -18.57 2.79 44.10
C LEU A 631 -19.18 3.08 42.73
N HIS A 632 -18.46 2.75 41.66
CA HIS A 632 -18.88 2.90 40.28
C HIS A 632 -19.36 1.56 39.71
N ALA A 633 -20.51 1.58 39.03
CA ALA A 633 -21.06 0.38 38.40
C ALA A 633 -20.34 0.06 37.08
N ASN A 634 -20.11 -1.24 36.84
CA ASN A 634 -19.69 -1.74 35.54
C ASN A 634 -20.69 -1.31 34.46
N TRP A 635 -20.20 -0.96 33.26
CA TRP A 635 -21.07 -0.65 32.13
C TRP A 635 -20.63 -1.37 30.85
N THR A 636 -21.59 -1.59 29.95
CA THR A 636 -21.39 -2.28 28.68
C THR A 636 -21.99 -1.44 27.56
N LYS A 637 -21.31 -1.34 26.42
CA LYS A 637 -21.77 -0.57 25.26
C LYS A 637 -21.43 -1.30 23.97
N LEU A 638 -22.34 -1.25 23.00
CA LEU A 638 -22.08 -1.72 21.64
C LEU A 638 -21.60 -0.55 20.78
N ILE A 639 -20.50 -0.76 20.06
CA ILE A 639 -19.94 0.17 19.09
C ILE A 639 -20.44 -0.23 17.69
N PRO A 640 -21.02 0.69 16.91
CA PRO A 640 -21.36 0.38 15.52
C PRO A 640 -20.07 0.17 14.72
N LEU A 641 -19.91 -1.03 14.18
CA LEU A 641 -18.87 -1.42 13.24
C LEU A 641 -19.48 -1.60 11.85
N SER A 642 -18.73 -1.19 10.83
CA SER A 642 -19.05 -1.42 9.42
C SER A 642 -18.69 -2.85 8.98
N ASP A 643 -19.17 -3.32 7.83
CA ASP A 643 -18.79 -4.64 7.30
C ASP A 643 -17.27 -4.75 7.10
N GLY A 644 -16.64 -5.67 7.84
CA GLY A 644 -15.18 -5.86 7.86
C GLY A 644 -14.39 -4.89 8.75
N GLU A 645 -15.04 -3.96 9.43
CA GLU A 645 -14.43 -3.14 10.47
C GLU A 645 -14.23 -3.95 11.76
N ILE A 646 -13.12 -3.71 12.47
CA ILE A 646 -12.86 -4.28 13.80
C ILE A 646 -12.35 -3.20 14.76
N ILE A 647 -12.60 -3.37 16.06
CA ILE A 647 -11.83 -2.65 17.09
C ILE A 647 -10.42 -3.24 17.12
N THR A 648 -9.40 -2.39 16.98
CA THR A 648 -7.99 -2.80 16.93
C THR A 648 -7.28 -2.59 18.27
N SER A 649 -7.54 -1.45 18.93
CA SER A 649 -6.97 -1.10 20.23
C SER A 649 -7.94 -0.19 21.01
N ILE A 650 -7.88 -0.27 22.34
CA ILE A 650 -8.64 0.56 23.27
C ILE A 650 -7.72 1.14 24.35
N ALA A 651 -8.10 2.25 24.96
CA ALA A 651 -7.47 2.74 26.18
C ALA A 651 -8.49 3.35 27.14
N ALA A 652 -8.14 3.40 28.42
CA ALA A 652 -8.92 4.05 29.46
C ALA A 652 -8.01 4.88 30.37
N THR A 653 -8.44 6.09 30.70
CA THR A 653 -7.90 6.92 31.78
C THR A 653 -9.01 7.15 32.83
N PRO A 654 -8.73 7.77 33.98
CA PRO A 654 -9.77 8.03 35.01
C PRO A 654 -10.89 8.97 34.54
N ARG A 655 -10.79 9.55 33.33
CA ARG A 655 -11.68 10.59 32.77
C ARG A 655 -12.13 10.34 31.34
N ARG A 656 -11.56 9.35 30.66
CA ARG A 656 -11.76 9.10 29.22
C ARG A 656 -11.70 7.60 28.92
N VAL A 657 -12.56 7.14 28.04
CA VAL A 657 -12.43 5.85 27.36
C VAL A 657 -12.29 6.11 25.85
N LEU A 658 -11.35 5.44 25.22
CA LEU A 658 -10.90 5.69 23.85
C LEU A 658 -10.87 4.37 23.07
N ILE A 659 -11.41 4.38 21.86
CA ILE A 659 -11.53 3.19 21.00
C ILE A 659 -11.05 3.54 19.60
N GLY A 660 -10.05 2.79 19.11
CA GLY A 660 -9.56 2.84 17.74
C GLY A 660 -10.05 1.64 16.92
N THR A 661 -10.29 1.85 15.63
CA THR A 661 -10.74 0.80 14.69
C THR A 661 -9.84 0.65 13.48
N SER A 662 -9.94 -0.50 12.80
CA SER A 662 -9.24 -0.79 11.54
C SER A 662 -9.60 0.16 10.40
N PHE A 663 -10.76 0.84 10.48
CA PHE A 663 -11.16 1.89 9.54
C PHE A 663 -10.77 3.29 10.03
N GLY A 664 -10.01 3.42 11.12
CA GLY A 664 -9.48 4.70 11.60
C GLY A 664 -10.52 5.60 12.30
N TYR A 665 -11.66 5.07 12.71
CA TYR A 665 -12.53 5.80 13.64
C TYR A 665 -11.91 5.80 15.03
N VAL A 666 -11.75 6.99 15.62
CA VAL A 666 -11.37 7.19 17.02
C VAL A 666 -12.60 7.70 17.77
N ARG A 667 -13.11 6.90 18.70
CA ARG A 667 -14.32 7.21 19.47
C ARG A 667 -13.95 7.51 20.91
N SER A 668 -14.22 8.73 21.37
CA SER A 668 -13.97 9.18 22.75
C SER A 668 -15.25 9.15 23.57
N PHE A 669 -15.15 8.64 24.79
CA PHE A 669 -16.21 8.56 25.80
C PHE A 669 -15.71 9.11 27.14
N ASN A 670 -16.62 9.41 28.06
CA ASN A 670 -16.26 9.65 29.46
C ASN A 670 -16.18 8.33 30.25
N GLU A 671 -15.78 8.42 31.53
CA GLU A 671 -15.67 7.31 32.48
C GLU A 671 -17.01 6.55 32.71
N PHE A 672 -18.15 7.13 32.32
CA PHE A 672 -19.50 6.56 32.43
C PHE A 672 -20.11 6.13 31.09
N GLY A 673 -19.30 6.04 30.01
CA GLY A 673 -19.74 5.55 28.70
C GLY A 673 -20.55 6.54 27.86
N LEU A 674 -20.69 7.81 28.26
CA LEU A 674 -21.27 8.87 27.42
C LEU A 674 -20.33 9.16 26.24
N THR A 675 -20.84 9.16 25.02
CA THR A 675 -20.05 9.51 23.82
C THR A 675 -19.72 11.01 23.84
N LEU A 676 -18.45 11.36 23.69
CA LEU A 676 -17.94 12.74 23.67
C LEU A 676 -17.53 13.20 22.27
N ASN A 677 -16.83 12.35 21.51
CA ASN A 677 -16.34 12.66 20.17
C ASN A 677 -16.27 11.39 19.29
N VAL A 678 -16.35 11.58 17.97
CA VAL A 678 -16.02 10.56 16.96
C VAL A 678 -15.22 11.26 15.86
N GLU A 679 -13.91 11.02 15.82
CA GLU A 679 -13.01 11.52 14.76
C GLU A 679 -12.65 10.40 13.77
N LYS A 680 -12.23 10.78 12.56
CA LYS A 680 -11.74 9.90 11.51
C LYS A 680 -10.29 10.27 11.20
N LEU A 681 -9.38 9.33 11.44
CA LEU A 681 -7.95 9.39 11.17
C LEU A 681 -7.55 8.20 10.28
N SER A 682 -6.25 8.05 10.00
CA SER A 682 -5.69 6.83 9.43
C SER A 682 -5.96 5.60 10.33
N PRO A 683 -6.04 4.37 9.75
CA PRO A 683 -6.26 3.13 10.50
C PRO A 683 -5.40 2.98 11.75
N VAL A 684 -6.04 2.77 12.90
CA VAL A 684 -5.38 2.65 14.20
C VAL A 684 -4.92 1.22 14.39
N VAL A 685 -3.67 1.02 14.85
CA VAL A 685 -3.16 -0.30 15.26
C VAL A 685 -2.98 -0.41 16.76
N LEU A 686 -2.48 0.64 17.42
CA LEU A 686 -2.29 0.70 18.87
C LEU A 686 -2.67 2.08 19.40
N LEU A 687 -3.22 2.11 20.61
CA LEU A 687 -3.74 3.32 21.27
C LEU A 687 -3.42 3.23 22.76
N THR A 688 -2.76 4.25 23.31
CA THR A 688 -2.47 4.38 24.75
C THR A 688 -2.80 5.80 25.22
N ALA A 689 -3.07 5.97 26.52
CA ALA A 689 -3.52 7.25 27.07
C ALA A 689 -3.05 7.48 28.51
N HIS A 690 -2.76 8.73 28.85
CA HIS A 690 -2.33 9.18 30.18
C HIS A 690 -3.10 10.46 30.54
N GLU A 691 -3.90 10.42 31.60
CA GLU A 691 -4.81 11.53 32.01
C GLU A 691 -5.77 11.98 30.89
N TYR A 692 -5.39 13.03 30.14
CA TYR A 692 -6.08 13.56 28.97
C TYR A 692 -5.23 13.48 27.69
N LYS A 693 -3.95 13.10 27.80
CA LYS A 693 -3.02 12.88 26.68
C LYS A 693 -3.32 11.53 26.04
N VAL A 694 -3.36 11.50 24.71
CA VAL A 694 -3.67 10.32 23.91
C VAL A 694 -2.59 10.16 22.86
N PHE A 695 -2.00 8.97 22.80
CA PHE A 695 -0.94 8.60 21.87
C PHE A 695 -1.42 7.41 21.03
N ILE A 696 -1.54 7.65 19.73
CA ILE A 696 -2.08 6.70 18.75
C ILE A 696 -1.00 6.36 17.74
N VAL A 697 -0.83 5.06 17.47
CA VAL A 697 -0.04 4.57 16.34
C VAL A 697 -0.99 4.13 15.24
N HIS A 698 -0.75 4.64 14.04
CA HIS A 698 -1.45 4.34 12.81
C HIS A 698 -0.56 3.50 11.90
N CYS A 699 -1.16 2.59 11.13
CA CYS A 699 -0.46 1.85 10.08
C CYS A 699 -1.43 1.69 8.90
N SER A 700 -1.00 2.09 7.71
CA SER A 700 -1.81 1.97 6.49
C SER A 700 -1.11 1.07 5.49
N VAL A 701 -1.82 0.65 4.44
CA VAL A 701 -1.20 0.00 3.27
C VAL A 701 -0.52 1.05 2.37
N TYR A 702 -0.89 2.33 2.52
CA TYR A 702 -0.45 3.45 1.68
C TYR A 702 0.49 4.44 2.39
N GLN A 703 0.73 4.26 3.68
CA GLN A 703 1.55 5.13 4.52
C GLN A 703 2.29 4.27 5.55
N GLU A 704 3.59 4.51 5.69
CA GLU A 704 4.42 3.88 6.73
C GLU A 704 3.88 4.19 8.14
N VAL A 705 4.37 3.45 9.14
CA VAL A 705 3.91 3.60 10.53
C VAL A 705 4.03 5.06 10.95
N SER A 706 2.92 5.63 11.41
CA SER A 706 2.82 7.03 11.80
C SER A 706 2.14 7.15 13.16
N TYR A 707 2.26 8.31 13.80
CA TYR A 707 1.69 8.54 15.11
C TYR A 707 1.00 9.90 15.24
N SER A 708 0.00 9.94 16.11
CA SER A 708 -0.67 11.16 16.55
C SER A 708 -0.58 11.27 18.07
N LEU A 709 -0.30 12.47 18.55
CA LEU A 709 -0.25 12.82 19.96
C LEU A 709 -1.13 14.04 20.19
N PHE A 710 -2.17 13.92 21.01
CA PHE A 710 -3.09 15.01 21.32
C PHE A 710 -3.54 14.99 22.78
N GLU A 711 -4.06 16.10 23.26
CA GLU A 711 -4.75 16.19 24.55
C GLU A 711 -6.23 16.50 24.33
N GLN A 712 -7.13 15.78 25.03
CA GLN A 712 -8.58 15.99 24.98
C GLN A 712 -9.20 16.22 26.38
N SER A 713 -8.74 17.27 27.05
CA SER A 713 -9.31 17.80 28.29
C SER A 713 -10.69 18.44 28.05
N SER A 714 -11.40 18.82 29.12
CA SER A 714 -12.69 19.53 29.02
C SER A 714 -12.54 21.00 28.61
N THR A 715 -11.34 21.57 28.73
CA THR A 715 -11.03 22.98 28.41
C THR A 715 -10.05 23.14 27.25
N LYS A 716 -9.32 22.07 26.89
CA LYS A 716 -8.23 22.08 25.91
C LYS A 716 -8.33 20.83 25.04
N SER A 717 -8.39 21.04 23.72
CA SER A 717 -8.41 19.96 22.71
C SER A 717 -7.39 20.33 21.63
N VAL A 718 -6.18 19.76 21.70
CA VAL A 718 -5.02 20.19 20.90
C VAL A 718 -4.20 18.99 20.42
N TYR A 719 -3.89 18.95 19.12
CA TYR A 719 -2.89 18.04 18.55
C TYR A 719 -1.48 18.63 18.69
N TYR A 720 -0.56 17.88 19.29
CA TYR A 720 0.88 18.16 19.32
C TYR A 720 1.54 17.66 18.04
N GLN A 721 1.34 16.38 17.71
CA GLN A 721 1.63 15.82 16.39
C GLN A 721 0.38 15.11 15.85
N ARG A 722 0.24 15.09 14.52
CA ARG A 722 -0.82 14.35 13.82
C ARG A 722 -0.18 13.58 12.67
N GLU A 723 -0.43 12.28 12.61
CA GLU A 723 -0.08 11.37 11.51
C GLU A 723 1.39 11.53 11.02
N THR A 724 2.29 11.81 11.97
CA THR A 724 3.72 12.08 11.76
C THR A 724 4.51 10.76 11.72
N PRO A 725 5.53 10.57 10.88
CA PRO A 725 6.25 9.28 10.78
C PRO A 725 6.83 8.79 12.11
N LEU A 726 6.69 7.49 12.38
CA LEU A 726 7.21 6.80 13.57
C LEU A 726 8.42 5.94 13.17
N PRO A 727 9.65 6.26 13.62
CA PRO A 727 10.86 5.55 13.21
C PRO A 727 11.06 4.25 14.02
N VAL A 728 10.19 3.27 13.81
CA VAL A 728 10.22 1.94 14.44
C VAL A 728 10.49 0.88 13.37
N THR A 729 11.35 -0.10 13.68
CA THR A 729 11.64 -1.20 12.76
C THR A 729 10.45 -2.15 12.65
N LEU A 730 9.99 -2.44 11.43
CA LEU A 730 8.97 -3.44 11.15
C LEU A 730 9.57 -4.86 11.04
N PRO A 731 8.83 -5.93 11.43
CA PRO A 731 9.29 -7.33 11.34
C PRO A 731 9.86 -7.72 9.97
N GLN A 732 9.22 -7.26 8.90
CA GLN A 732 9.60 -7.51 7.50
C GLN A 732 11.02 -7.04 7.13
N VAL A 733 11.60 -6.10 7.89
CA VAL A 733 12.98 -5.63 7.71
C VAL A 733 13.96 -6.56 8.43
N LEU A 734 13.64 -7.00 9.65
CA LEU A 734 14.48 -7.90 10.44
C LEU A 734 14.59 -9.30 9.81
N SER A 735 13.49 -9.80 9.23
CA SER A 735 13.46 -11.07 8.49
C SER A 735 14.37 -11.10 7.26
N ARG A 736 14.76 -9.93 6.69
CA ARG A 736 15.80 -9.85 5.64
C ARG A 736 17.21 -10.01 6.21
N ASN A 737 17.43 -9.60 7.46
CA ASN A 737 18.73 -9.53 8.12
C ASN A 737 19.09 -10.80 8.91
N LYS A 738 18.43 -11.94 8.61
CA LYS A 738 18.59 -13.25 9.30
C LYS A 738 18.25 -13.24 10.81
N ARG A 739 17.67 -12.17 11.36
CA ARG A 739 17.07 -12.18 12.70
C ARG A 739 15.60 -12.58 12.57
N SER A 740 15.28 -13.82 12.90
CA SER A 740 13.90 -14.32 12.88
C SER A 740 13.15 -13.92 14.16
N ILE A 741 12.07 -13.17 14.01
CA ILE A 741 10.98 -13.11 14.99
C ILE A 741 10.25 -14.45 14.95
N ASP A 742 9.64 -14.86 16.06
CA ASP A 742 8.77 -16.04 16.07
C ASP A 742 7.54 -15.81 15.19
N ALA A 743 7.32 -16.67 14.19
CA ALA A 743 6.24 -16.53 13.22
C ALA A 743 4.83 -16.56 13.86
N ALA A 744 4.66 -17.20 15.02
CA ALA A 744 3.40 -17.17 15.77
C ALA A 744 3.16 -15.80 16.43
N TYR A 745 4.22 -15.03 16.70
CA TYR A 745 4.10 -13.64 17.13
C TYR A 745 3.85 -12.68 15.95
N GLU A 746 4.48 -12.91 14.80
CA GLU A 746 4.29 -12.06 13.60
C GLU A 746 2.86 -12.13 13.04
N ASP A 747 2.21 -13.30 13.01
CA ASP A 747 0.79 -13.40 12.61
C ASP A 747 -0.18 -12.79 13.65
N TYR A 748 0.21 -12.79 14.94
CA TYR A 748 -0.56 -12.16 16.02
C TYR A 748 -0.45 -10.64 15.99
N ASN A 749 0.77 -10.11 15.82
CA ASN A 749 1.07 -8.68 15.80
C ASN A 749 1.96 -8.31 14.58
N PRO A 750 1.35 -8.08 13.40
CA PRO A 750 2.08 -7.73 12.17
C PRO A 750 2.86 -6.41 12.22
N THR A 751 2.70 -5.59 13.27
CA THR A 751 3.48 -4.36 13.46
C THR A 751 4.79 -4.59 14.22
N GLY A 752 4.92 -5.71 14.93
CA GLY A 752 6.05 -6.00 15.81
C GLY A 752 6.14 -5.17 17.10
N ILE A 753 5.36 -4.10 17.26
CA ILE A 753 5.39 -3.23 18.44
C ILE A 753 4.92 -4.02 19.67
N LYS A 754 5.84 -4.37 20.58
CA LYS A 754 5.51 -5.17 21.77
C LYS A 754 4.64 -4.38 22.75
N SER A 755 4.91 -3.08 22.91
CA SER A 755 4.15 -2.25 23.84
C SER A 755 4.20 -0.76 23.52
N LEU A 756 3.19 -0.05 24.03
CA LEU A 756 2.93 1.37 23.81
C LEU A 756 2.42 2.00 25.11
N PHE A 757 3.22 2.89 25.72
CA PHE A 757 2.92 3.48 27.03
C PHE A 757 3.45 4.91 27.14
N PHE A 758 3.08 5.59 28.22
CA PHE A 758 3.75 6.81 28.65
C PHE A 758 4.75 6.49 29.78
N SER A 759 5.81 7.28 29.91
CA SER A 759 6.66 7.27 31.10
C SER A 759 5.89 7.75 32.33
N LEU A 760 6.43 7.52 33.54
CA LEU A 760 5.89 8.09 34.79
C LEU A 760 5.70 9.63 34.73
N TYR A 761 6.49 10.33 33.93
CA TYR A 761 6.43 11.79 33.72
C TYR A 761 5.60 12.20 32.49
N GLY A 762 4.86 11.26 31.88
CA GLY A 762 3.93 11.55 30.80
C GLY A 762 4.58 11.80 29.43
N ASP A 763 5.79 11.26 29.18
CA ASP A 763 6.43 11.27 27.86
C ASP A 763 6.07 10.00 27.04
N PRO A 764 5.70 10.10 25.75
CA PRO A 764 5.38 8.93 24.92
C PRO A 764 6.56 7.97 24.71
N CYS A 765 6.30 6.68 24.90
CA CYS A 765 7.28 5.59 24.81
C CYS A 765 6.79 4.47 23.87
N VAL A 766 7.70 3.92 23.06
CA VAL A 766 7.45 2.78 22.15
C VAL A 766 8.54 1.73 22.31
N PHE A 767 8.17 0.45 22.33
CA PHE A 767 9.12 -0.65 22.30
C PHE A 767 8.82 -1.57 21.10
N GLY A 768 9.75 -1.61 20.14
CA GLY A 768 9.59 -2.31 18.87
C GLY A 768 9.94 -3.80 18.91
N CYS A 769 9.96 -4.42 17.72
CA CYS A 769 10.49 -5.77 17.52
C CYS A 769 12.02 -5.80 17.34
N ASP A 770 12.63 -4.62 17.25
CA ASP A 770 14.07 -4.35 17.27
C ASP A 770 14.67 -4.31 18.70
N ASN A 771 13.85 -4.54 19.73
CA ASN A 771 14.25 -4.57 21.15
C ASN A 771 14.82 -3.24 21.71
N VAL A 772 14.55 -2.12 21.02
CA VAL A 772 14.94 -0.77 21.43
C VAL A 772 13.74 -0.05 22.06
N LEU A 773 13.99 0.64 23.18
CA LEU A 773 13.03 1.58 23.78
C LEU A 773 13.24 2.98 23.20
N LEU A 774 12.23 3.49 22.50
CA LEU A 774 12.19 4.85 21.97
C LEU A 774 11.34 5.76 22.88
N VAL A 775 11.88 6.91 23.27
CA VAL A 775 11.17 7.95 24.02
C VAL A 775 11.08 9.21 23.17
N LEU A 776 9.90 9.82 23.10
CA LEU A 776 9.70 11.08 22.37
C LEU A 776 10.09 12.27 23.25
N SER A 777 11.16 12.97 22.89
CA SER A 777 11.66 14.18 23.55
C SER A 777 11.11 15.43 22.88
N LYS A 778 10.91 16.51 23.66
CA LYS A 778 10.45 17.83 23.19
C LYS A 778 9.10 17.84 22.46
N TRP A 779 8.23 16.85 22.70
CA TRP A 779 6.91 16.74 22.06
C TRP A 779 5.96 17.91 22.33
N ARG A 780 6.18 18.66 23.42
CA ARG A 780 5.47 19.90 23.74
C ARG A 780 5.77 21.03 22.73
N SER A 781 6.87 20.90 21.96
CA SER A 781 7.33 21.83 20.91
C SER A 781 7.36 21.14 19.54
N ASN A 782 6.36 21.41 18.69
CA ASN A 782 6.16 20.72 17.40
C ASN A 782 7.38 20.72 16.45
N MET A 783 8.27 21.73 16.55
CA MET A 783 9.47 21.87 15.69
C MET A 783 10.75 21.28 16.31
N GLU A 784 10.75 20.93 17.60
CA GLU A 784 11.93 20.41 18.32
C GLU A 784 11.80 18.92 18.65
N SER A 785 10.65 18.33 18.33
CA SER A 785 10.26 16.97 18.66
C SER A 785 11.18 15.92 18.03
N ARG A 786 11.67 14.97 18.82
CA ARG A 786 12.65 13.95 18.38
C ARG A 786 12.49 12.63 19.14
N TRP A 787 12.59 11.51 18.42
CA TRP A 787 12.68 10.19 19.04
C TRP A 787 14.11 9.93 19.52
N LEU A 788 14.26 9.45 20.76
CA LEU A 788 15.53 9.11 21.37
C LEU A 788 15.55 7.61 21.71
N PRO A 789 16.51 6.81 21.20
CA PRO A 789 16.75 5.46 21.67
C PRO A 789 17.43 5.53 23.03
N VAL A 790 16.70 5.21 24.10
CA VAL A 790 17.21 5.33 25.48
C VAL A 790 17.78 4.03 26.04
N LEU A 791 17.44 2.89 25.43
CA LEU A 791 17.86 1.55 25.84
C LEU A 791 17.81 0.59 24.65
N ASP A 792 18.95 -0.06 24.36
CA ASP A 792 19.03 -1.27 23.53
C ASP A 792 19.09 -2.47 24.47
N SER A 793 17.98 -3.22 24.57
CA SER A 793 17.88 -4.32 25.53
C SER A 793 18.59 -5.59 25.09
N ASP A 794 18.83 -5.80 23.79
CA ASP A 794 19.68 -6.90 23.30
C ASP A 794 21.15 -6.66 23.68
N MET A 795 21.59 -5.40 23.72
CA MET A 795 22.93 -5.03 24.18
C MET A 795 23.11 -5.20 25.69
N GLU A 796 22.10 -4.88 26.51
CA GLU A 796 22.15 -5.12 27.96
C GLU A 796 22.17 -6.62 28.29
N VAL A 797 21.29 -7.43 27.68
CA VAL A 797 21.28 -8.89 27.84
C VAL A 797 22.61 -9.51 27.40
N TRP A 798 23.22 -9.02 26.32
CA TRP A 798 24.53 -9.47 25.84
C TRP A 798 25.66 -9.19 26.85
N LYS A 799 25.64 -8.07 27.57
CA LYS A 799 26.62 -7.79 28.64
C LYS A 799 26.40 -8.68 29.87
N MET A 800 25.15 -8.83 30.32
CA MET A 800 24.75 -9.68 31.45
C MET A 800 25.03 -11.18 31.22
N THR A 801 25.24 -11.59 29.98
CA THR A 801 25.56 -12.98 29.57
C THR A 801 27.01 -13.13 29.11
N GLY A 802 27.91 -12.23 29.52
CA GLY A 802 29.36 -12.36 29.32
C GLY A 802 29.81 -12.20 27.87
N GLY A 803 28.96 -11.63 27.01
CA GLY A 803 29.22 -11.47 25.58
C GLY A 803 28.70 -12.61 24.70
N ASN A 804 27.91 -13.54 25.24
CA ASN A 804 27.28 -14.58 24.46
C ASN A 804 26.19 -13.99 23.53
N GLU A 805 26.33 -14.20 22.22
CA GLU A 805 25.34 -13.75 21.23
C GLU A 805 24.13 -14.70 21.12
N ASN A 806 24.31 -15.98 21.50
CA ASN A 806 23.24 -16.98 21.54
C ASN A 806 22.66 -17.07 22.95
N SER A 807 21.99 -16.01 23.41
CA SER A 807 21.23 -16.01 24.66
C SER A 807 19.73 -16.23 24.38
N ASP A 808 19.19 -17.33 24.89
CA ASP A 808 17.74 -17.61 24.93
C ASP A 808 17.05 -16.73 26.01
N VAL A 809 17.32 -15.42 25.99
CA VAL A 809 16.83 -14.44 26.97
C VAL A 809 16.27 -13.24 26.23
N HIS A 810 15.01 -12.92 26.50
CA HIS A 810 14.27 -11.88 25.77
C HIS A 810 13.57 -10.92 26.74
N VAL A 811 13.55 -9.64 26.40
CA VAL A 811 12.94 -8.58 27.22
C VAL A 811 11.50 -8.31 26.77
N TRP A 812 10.57 -8.37 27.73
CA TRP A 812 9.17 -8.00 27.55
C TRP A 812 8.84 -6.76 28.40
N PRO A 813 8.53 -5.60 27.81
CA PRO A 813 8.38 -4.35 28.56
C PRO A 813 7.06 -4.26 29.34
N LEU A 814 7.07 -3.56 30.48
CA LEU A 814 5.89 -3.24 31.31
C LEU A 814 5.65 -1.73 31.42
N GLY A 815 6.72 -0.92 31.53
CA GLY A 815 6.62 0.55 31.60
C GLY A 815 7.93 1.22 32.03
N LEU A 816 8.08 2.51 31.75
CA LEU A 816 9.28 3.31 32.08
C LEU A 816 9.06 4.15 33.34
N THR A 817 9.82 3.82 34.39
CA THR A 817 9.79 4.44 35.71
C THR A 817 11.05 5.31 35.87
N TYR A 818 10.94 6.61 35.55
CA TYR A 818 12.08 7.54 35.48
C TYR A 818 13.22 7.04 34.55
N ASP A 819 14.24 6.40 35.11
CA ASP A 819 15.44 5.88 34.42
C ASP A 819 15.52 4.34 34.40
N THR A 820 14.47 3.65 34.86
CA THR A 820 14.37 2.18 34.85
C THR A 820 13.20 1.69 33.99
N LEU A 821 13.49 0.78 33.05
CA LEU A 821 12.47 0.00 32.36
C LEU A 821 12.09 -1.18 33.25
N ASN A 822 10.83 -1.21 33.69
CA ASN A 822 10.23 -2.41 34.26
C ASN A 822 9.93 -3.39 33.13
N CYS A 823 10.35 -4.65 33.28
CA CYS A 823 10.22 -5.68 32.26
C CYS A 823 10.06 -7.08 32.84
N ILE A 824 9.72 -8.05 32.00
CA ILE A 824 9.85 -9.49 32.29
C ILE A 824 11.05 -10.01 31.49
N LEU A 825 11.98 -10.68 32.17
CA LEU A 825 13.07 -11.42 31.52
C LEU A 825 12.57 -12.83 31.16
N VAL A 826 12.10 -12.98 29.93
CA VAL A 826 11.67 -14.26 29.35
C VAL A 826 12.91 -15.13 29.08
N LYS A 827 12.84 -16.43 29.41
CA LYS A 827 13.94 -17.38 29.17
C LYS A 827 13.42 -18.58 28.38
N GLY A 828 14.11 -18.92 27.29
CA GLY A 828 13.74 -19.99 26.36
C GLY A 828 13.42 -19.48 24.95
N LYS A 829 12.97 -20.38 24.07
CA LYS A 829 12.85 -20.13 22.62
C LYS A 829 11.72 -19.17 22.20
N LYS A 830 10.75 -18.91 23.08
CA LYS A 830 9.61 -18.02 22.81
C LYS A 830 9.94 -16.60 23.27
N GLN A 831 9.62 -15.61 22.44
CA GLN A 831 9.98 -14.21 22.69
C GLN A 831 9.02 -13.48 23.66
N TRP A 832 7.94 -14.15 24.08
CA TRP A 832 6.92 -13.63 25.01
C TRP A 832 6.83 -14.50 26.28
N PRO A 833 6.40 -13.95 27.43
CA PRO A 833 6.27 -14.70 28.67
C PRO A 833 5.16 -15.75 28.63
N GLU A 834 5.42 -16.91 29.24
CA GLU A 834 4.42 -17.95 29.52
C GLU A 834 3.98 -17.96 31.00
N PHE A 835 3.23 -18.98 31.41
CA PHE A 835 2.65 -19.11 32.75
C PHE A 835 3.37 -20.18 33.59
N PRO A 836 3.68 -19.94 34.88
CA PRO A 836 3.42 -18.71 35.65
C PRO A 836 4.29 -17.54 35.20
N LEU A 837 3.78 -16.31 35.36
CA LEU A 837 4.53 -15.12 35.02
C LEU A 837 5.77 -15.00 35.92
N PRO A 838 6.97 -14.76 35.38
CA PRO A 838 8.13 -14.40 36.19
C PRO A 838 7.90 -13.10 36.97
N LEU A 839 8.68 -12.87 38.03
CA LEU A 839 8.66 -11.59 38.72
C LEU A 839 9.17 -10.47 37.79
N PRO A 840 8.60 -9.24 37.88
CA PRO A 840 9.17 -8.07 37.23
C PRO A 840 10.64 -7.85 37.59
N SER A 841 11.41 -7.47 36.58
CA SER A 841 12.82 -7.10 36.66
C SER A 841 13.00 -5.65 36.24
N GLU A 842 13.88 -4.94 36.93
CA GLU A 842 14.25 -3.56 36.63
C GLU A 842 15.50 -3.55 35.73
N MET A 843 15.48 -2.74 34.67
CA MET A 843 16.62 -2.55 33.76
C MET A 843 16.88 -1.05 33.61
N GLU A 844 18.02 -0.55 34.11
CA GLU A 844 18.45 0.83 33.86
C GLU A 844 18.47 1.14 32.35
N ILE A 845 17.96 2.30 31.95
CA ILE A 845 18.14 2.77 30.57
C ILE A 845 19.62 3.04 30.30
N LYS A 846 20.14 2.65 29.13
CA LYS A 846 21.53 2.85 28.70
C LYS A 846 21.57 3.32 27.26
N ILE A 847 22.17 4.48 27.02
CA ILE A 847 22.22 5.05 25.66
C ILE A 847 23.12 4.18 24.77
N PRO A 848 22.69 3.79 23.54
CA PRO A 848 23.44 2.88 22.67
C PRO A 848 24.67 3.56 22.02
N VAL A 849 25.71 3.79 22.82
CA VAL A 849 27.05 4.24 22.39
C VAL A 849 28.12 3.15 22.51
N LEU A 850 27.75 1.98 23.04
CA LEU A 850 28.65 0.87 23.31
C LEU A 850 28.93 0.04 22.05
N VAL A 851 30.19 -0.33 21.83
CA VAL A 851 30.63 -1.09 20.65
C VAL A 851 31.12 -2.48 21.07
N LYS A 852 30.42 -3.54 20.63
CA LYS A 852 30.69 -4.93 21.04
C LYS A 852 32.13 -5.38 20.84
N SER A 853 32.75 -5.08 19.69
CA SER A 853 34.13 -5.50 19.38
C SER A 853 35.15 -4.94 20.38
N LYS A 854 35.12 -3.62 20.62
CA LYS A 854 35.99 -2.95 21.61
C LYS A 854 35.80 -3.53 23.00
N LEU A 855 34.55 -3.72 23.43
CA LEU A 855 34.27 -4.31 24.74
C LEU A 855 34.81 -5.75 24.87
N LEU A 856 34.73 -6.57 23.81
CA LEU A 856 35.32 -7.92 23.82
C LEU A 856 36.86 -7.89 23.82
N GLU A 857 37.50 -6.92 23.16
CA GLU A 857 38.95 -6.72 23.16
C GLU A 857 39.43 -6.29 24.56
N ASP A 858 38.81 -5.26 25.14
CA ASP A 858 39.11 -4.76 26.49
C ASP A 858 38.85 -5.84 27.57
N HIS A 859 37.78 -6.63 27.43
CA HIS A 859 37.48 -7.72 28.35
C HIS A 859 38.54 -8.83 28.31
N LYS A 860 38.94 -9.26 27.11
CA LYS A 860 40.02 -10.26 26.92
C LYS A 860 41.36 -9.75 27.43
N ALA A 861 41.66 -8.46 27.27
CA ALA A 861 42.87 -7.84 27.80
C ALA A 861 42.89 -7.86 29.34
N LYS A 862 41.77 -7.54 30.00
CA LYS A 862 41.62 -7.62 31.47
C LYS A 862 41.75 -9.04 31.99
N LEU A 863 41.04 -10.01 31.40
CA LEU A 863 41.13 -11.42 31.81
C LEU A 863 42.56 -11.96 31.67
N LYS A 864 43.27 -11.60 30.61
CA LYS A 864 44.68 -11.97 30.42
C LYS A 864 45.59 -11.35 31.49
N ALA A 865 45.40 -10.08 31.83
CA ALA A 865 46.15 -9.42 32.90
C ALA A 865 45.88 -10.07 34.27
N GLN A 866 44.62 -10.36 34.60
CA GLN A 866 44.25 -11.06 35.83
C GLN A 866 44.81 -12.49 35.90
N GLN A 867 44.89 -13.20 34.76
CA GLN A 867 45.54 -14.51 34.68
C GLN A 867 47.06 -14.41 34.88
N GLU A 868 47.70 -13.37 34.35
CA GLU A 868 49.14 -13.10 34.56
C GLU A 868 49.45 -12.71 36.03
N GLU A 869 48.58 -11.94 36.68
CA GLU A 869 48.67 -11.61 38.11
C GLU A 869 48.41 -12.85 39.00
N ARG A 870 47.36 -13.63 38.74
CA ARG A 870 47.07 -14.90 39.46
C ARG A 870 48.23 -15.91 39.32
N ALA A 871 48.83 -16.02 38.13
CA ALA A 871 49.98 -16.88 37.91
C ALA A 871 51.20 -16.44 38.74
N PHE A 872 51.50 -15.14 38.77
CA PHE A 872 52.60 -14.58 39.54
C PHE A 872 52.46 -14.81 41.06
N ASP A 873 51.24 -14.72 41.60
CA ASP A 873 50.99 -14.97 43.04
C ASP A 873 51.08 -16.48 43.39
N SER A 874 50.71 -17.37 42.44
CA SER A 874 50.84 -18.83 42.62
C SER A 874 52.28 -19.35 42.70
N ASP A 875 53.26 -18.59 42.18
CA ASP A 875 54.70 -18.88 42.36
C ASP A 875 55.20 -18.52 43.77
N LEU A 876 54.44 -17.76 44.56
CA LEU A 876 54.77 -17.35 45.93
C LEU A 876 54.06 -18.16 47.02
N HIS A 877 52.83 -18.63 46.79
CA HIS A 877 52.04 -19.41 47.74
C HIS A 877 51.57 -20.74 47.14
N GLY A 878 51.82 -21.84 47.88
CA GLY A 878 51.69 -23.21 47.39
C GLY A 878 50.27 -23.69 47.06
N PRO A 879 50.13 -24.90 46.48
CA PRO A 879 48.97 -25.32 45.69
C PRO A 879 47.69 -25.67 46.47
N ASP A 880 47.51 -25.15 47.68
CA ASP A 880 46.32 -25.34 48.52
C ASP A 880 45.39 -24.13 48.45
N ALA A 881 44.91 -23.80 47.24
CA ALA A 881 43.95 -22.73 46.98
C ALA A 881 43.00 -23.08 45.82
N ASP A 882 42.08 -24.02 46.07
CA ASP A 882 40.88 -24.23 45.24
C ASP A 882 39.93 -23.01 45.39
N ALA A 883 40.34 -21.86 44.85
CA ALA A 883 39.51 -20.68 44.72
C ALA A 883 38.51 -20.91 43.58
N GLU A 884 37.22 -20.91 43.90
CA GLU A 884 36.13 -21.22 42.97
C GLU A 884 36.18 -20.29 41.76
N ALA A 885 36.52 -20.84 40.59
CA ALA A 885 36.64 -20.12 39.33
C ALA A 885 35.27 -19.80 38.69
N ASP A 886 34.35 -19.25 39.48
CA ASP A 886 33.11 -18.65 38.98
C ASP A 886 33.39 -17.21 38.50
N ASP A 887 34.39 -17.07 37.61
CA ASP A 887 34.88 -15.79 37.08
C ASP A 887 33.72 -14.94 36.52
N ASP A 888 33.76 -13.62 36.81
CA ASP A 888 32.64 -12.69 36.63
C ASP A 888 32.03 -12.75 35.23
N LYS A 889 30.76 -13.18 35.15
CA LYS A 889 30.05 -13.43 33.89
C LYS A 889 29.50 -12.16 33.21
N GLU A 890 29.95 -10.97 33.60
CA GLU A 890 29.48 -9.68 33.07
C GLU A 890 30.62 -8.85 32.47
N ILE A 891 30.36 -8.24 31.30
CA ILE A 891 31.37 -7.45 30.58
C ILE A 891 31.70 -6.14 31.32
N ILE A 892 32.89 -6.09 31.91
CA ILE A 892 33.41 -4.92 32.64
C ILE A 892 33.71 -3.75 31.68
N ILE A 893 32.79 -2.78 31.59
CA ILE A 893 32.91 -1.59 30.73
C ILE A 893 34.14 -0.70 31.11
N PRO A 894 34.89 -0.15 30.14
CA PRO A 894 35.93 0.85 30.39
C PRO A 894 35.41 2.17 30.99
N VAL A 895 36.17 2.77 31.93
CA VAL A 895 35.74 3.97 32.69
C VAL A 895 35.49 5.20 31.81
N ASN A 896 36.25 5.35 30.72
CA ASN A 896 36.05 6.42 29.73
C ASN A 896 34.74 6.24 28.95
N VAL A 897 34.46 5.02 28.45
CA VAL A 897 33.22 4.71 27.71
C VAL A 897 32.00 4.80 28.63
N ALA A 898 32.10 4.32 29.87
CA ALA A 898 31.05 4.47 30.88
C ALA A 898 30.77 5.95 31.21
N ALA A 899 31.79 6.81 31.24
CA ALA A 899 31.60 8.25 31.46
C ALA A 899 30.96 8.97 30.25
N GLU A 900 31.15 8.47 29.03
CA GLU A 900 30.49 8.99 27.82
C GLU A 900 29.00 8.62 27.80
N GLU A 901 28.65 7.39 28.20
CA GLU A 901 27.27 6.94 28.41
C GLU A 901 26.57 7.75 29.53
N GLU A 902 27.19 7.82 30.72
CA GLU A 902 26.65 8.54 31.89
C GLU A 902 26.40 10.03 31.58
N TYR A 903 27.27 10.66 30.80
CA TYR A 903 27.11 12.04 30.32
C TYR A 903 25.88 12.20 29.41
N ILE A 904 25.74 11.37 28.37
CA ILE A 904 24.64 11.50 27.40
C ILE A 904 23.30 11.13 28.06
N ARG A 905 23.27 10.06 28.87
CA ARG A 905 22.11 9.65 29.65
C ARG A 905 21.61 10.78 30.56
N SER A 906 22.53 11.39 31.31
CA SER A 906 22.21 12.53 32.18
C SER A 906 21.77 13.77 31.38
N LYS A 907 22.30 13.97 30.16
CA LYS A 907 21.88 15.06 29.25
C LYS A 907 20.45 14.87 28.75
N VAL A 908 20.07 13.64 28.40
CA VAL A 908 18.72 13.28 27.94
C VAL A 908 17.71 13.40 29.08
N LEU A 909 17.93 12.69 30.20
CA LEU A 909 17.03 12.70 31.34
C LEU A 909 16.85 14.11 31.93
N SER A 910 17.90 14.94 31.99
CA SER A 910 17.76 16.31 32.51
C SER A 910 16.98 17.21 31.56
N SER A 911 17.05 17.01 30.25
CA SER A 911 16.16 17.71 29.31
C SER A 911 14.70 17.33 29.53
N LEU A 912 14.38 16.03 29.59
CA LEU A 912 13.00 15.54 29.74
C LEU A 912 12.36 16.00 31.06
N LEU A 913 13.11 15.94 32.16
CA LEU A 913 12.62 16.34 33.47
C LEU A 913 12.45 17.86 33.58
N THR A 914 13.39 18.67 33.05
CA THR A 914 13.21 20.12 32.94
C THR A 914 12.00 20.49 32.06
N ASP A 915 11.86 19.85 30.89
CA ASP A 915 10.73 20.09 29.97
C ASP A 915 9.37 19.79 30.64
N THR A 916 9.32 18.84 31.57
CA THR A 916 8.11 18.51 32.33
C THR A 916 7.85 19.47 33.48
N ILE A 917 8.87 19.80 34.29
CA ILE A 917 8.76 20.80 35.38
C ILE A 917 8.32 22.17 34.83
N GLU A 918 8.85 22.60 33.67
CA GLU A 918 8.51 23.89 33.05
C GLU A 918 7.06 23.99 32.53
N ASN A 919 6.40 22.86 32.24
CA ASN A 919 5.08 22.83 31.58
C ASN A 919 3.95 22.29 32.47
N GLU A 920 4.27 21.36 33.37
CA GLU A 920 3.30 20.61 34.18
C GLU A 920 3.60 20.74 35.69
N GLY A 921 4.83 21.11 36.07
CA GLY A 921 5.25 21.34 37.45
C GLY A 921 5.84 20.11 38.13
N GLU A 922 5.82 20.11 39.47
CA GLU A 922 6.14 18.92 40.27
C GLU A 922 4.87 18.10 40.49
N MET A 923 4.95 16.79 40.20
CA MET A 923 3.87 15.81 40.38
C MET A 923 4.01 15.06 41.70
N PHE A 924 5.26 14.81 42.13
CA PHE A 924 5.60 14.06 43.35
C PHE A 924 6.30 14.93 44.41
N GLY A 925 6.83 16.09 44.05
CA GLY A 925 7.47 17.04 44.97
C GLY A 925 8.94 16.72 45.29
N ASN A 926 9.62 16.00 44.40
CA ASN A 926 11.03 15.63 44.52
C ASN A 926 11.82 15.83 43.21
N GLU A 927 11.16 16.27 42.13
CA GLU A 927 11.72 16.34 40.79
C GLU A 927 12.87 17.36 40.67
N ASN A 928 12.83 18.46 41.43
CA ASN A 928 13.95 19.40 41.49
C ASN A 928 15.20 18.82 42.17
N ASP A 929 15.06 17.98 43.19
CA ASP A 929 16.19 17.29 43.85
C ASP A 929 16.79 16.21 42.93
N ILE A 930 15.94 15.49 42.19
CA ILE A 930 16.34 14.55 41.14
C ILE A 930 17.11 15.31 40.04
N LEU A 931 16.58 16.44 39.55
CA LEU A 931 17.23 17.27 38.54
C LEU A 931 18.59 17.81 39.01
N GLY A 932 18.69 18.28 40.26
CA GLY A 932 19.95 18.74 40.86
C GLY A 932 21.00 17.62 40.99
N THR A 933 20.56 16.42 41.36
CA THR A 933 21.40 15.21 41.40
C THR A 933 21.91 14.84 40.00
N LEU A 934 21.02 14.88 39.01
CA LEU A 934 21.29 14.51 37.63
C LEU A 934 22.21 15.51 36.89
N VAL A 935 22.06 16.82 37.16
CA VAL A 935 23.02 17.84 36.72
C VAL A 935 24.39 17.61 37.35
N SER A 936 24.45 17.16 38.60
CA SER A 936 25.70 16.85 39.28
C SER A 936 26.36 15.57 38.73
N ALA A 937 25.57 14.57 38.30
CA ALA A 937 26.07 13.39 37.58
C ALA A 937 26.63 13.75 36.19
N PHE A 938 25.89 14.56 35.42
CA PHE A 938 26.31 15.11 34.12
C PHE A 938 27.69 15.80 34.18
N ASP A 939 27.88 16.71 35.14
CA ASP A 939 29.16 17.42 35.30
C ASP A 939 30.28 16.49 35.79
N LYS A 940 29.98 15.56 36.70
CA LYS A 940 30.93 14.53 37.18
C LYS A 940 31.40 13.63 36.05
N ALA A 941 30.51 13.23 35.14
CA ALA A 941 30.83 12.43 33.96
C ALA A 941 31.75 13.19 32.99
N LEU A 942 31.40 14.44 32.65
CA LEU A 942 32.24 15.32 31.83
C LEU A 942 33.63 15.55 32.44
N LEU A 943 33.74 15.68 33.78
CA LEU A 943 35.04 15.84 34.45
C LEU A 943 35.93 14.59 34.34
N ARG A 944 35.37 13.37 34.27
CA ARG A 944 36.16 12.15 33.96
C ARG A 944 36.72 12.21 32.53
N LEU A 945 35.87 12.58 31.55
CA LEU A 945 36.28 12.73 30.15
C LEU A 945 37.32 13.85 29.95
N PHE A 946 37.18 14.95 30.69
CA PHE A 946 38.12 16.07 30.73
C PHE A 946 39.49 15.63 31.25
N ALA A 947 39.54 14.87 32.36
CA ALA A 947 40.78 14.35 32.92
C ALA A 947 41.49 13.39 31.94
N THR A 948 40.74 12.54 31.21
CA THR A 948 41.29 11.72 30.12
C THR A 948 41.88 12.60 29.01
N ALA A 949 41.13 13.59 28.50
CA ALA A 949 41.61 14.48 27.45
C ALA A 949 42.85 15.32 27.86
N CYS A 950 42.98 15.67 29.14
CA CYS A 950 44.19 16.31 29.68
C CYS A 950 45.38 15.33 29.75
N SER A 951 45.12 14.05 30.09
CA SER A 951 46.14 12.98 30.09
C SER A 951 46.64 12.70 28.67
N ASP A 952 45.76 12.75 27.68
CA ASP A 952 46.06 12.70 26.24
C ASP A 952 46.76 13.98 25.71
N GLN A 953 47.02 14.98 26.56
CA GLN A 953 47.55 16.32 26.25
C GLN A 953 46.73 17.12 25.21
N ASN A 954 45.46 16.74 24.96
CA ASN A 954 44.63 17.32 23.91
C ASN A 954 43.91 18.59 24.39
N THR A 955 44.59 19.74 24.24
CA THR A 955 44.13 21.07 24.68
C THR A 955 42.73 21.44 24.21
N ASP A 956 42.41 21.17 22.93
CA ASP A 956 41.18 21.67 22.32
C ASP A 956 39.99 20.73 22.55
N LYS A 957 40.21 19.41 22.66
CA LYS A 957 39.21 18.45 23.17
C LYS A 957 38.89 18.72 24.65
N ALA A 958 39.90 18.98 25.47
CA ALA A 958 39.69 19.35 26.87
C ALA A 958 38.90 20.67 26.99
N PHE A 959 39.22 21.68 26.18
CA PHE A 959 38.48 22.94 26.18
C PHE A 959 37.04 22.82 25.66
N SER A 960 36.76 21.96 24.67
CA SER A 960 35.37 21.73 24.22
C SER A 960 34.54 21.03 25.28
N ILE A 961 35.09 20.03 26.00
CA ILE A 961 34.44 19.39 27.15
C ILE A 961 34.15 20.42 28.26
N ALA A 962 35.10 21.30 28.58
CA ALA A 962 34.90 22.33 29.60
C ALA A 962 33.79 23.34 29.26
N ARG A 963 33.47 23.54 27.97
CA ARG A 963 32.37 24.43 27.54
C ARG A 963 30.97 23.85 27.80
N GLU A 964 30.82 22.53 27.86
CA GLU A 964 29.54 21.85 28.09
C GLU A 964 29.15 21.73 29.58
N LEU A 965 30.11 21.91 30.51
CA LEU A 965 29.85 21.86 31.96
C LEU A 965 28.77 22.86 32.39
N LYS A 966 27.86 22.46 33.28
CA LYS A 966 26.75 23.30 33.76
C LYS A 966 27.16 24.13 34.97
N GLN A 967 27.62 23.51 36.06
CA GLN A 967 27.90 24.20 37.33
C GLN A 967 29.24 24.96 37.34
N ASP A 968 29.25 26.14 37.96
CA ASP A 968 30.48 26.91 38.24
C ASP A 968 31.50 26.11 39.08
N ARG A 969 31.01 25.31 40.03
CA ARG A 969 31.82 24.40 40.84
C ARG A 969 32.54 23.35 39.99
N ALA A 970 31.94 22.91 38.88
CA ALA A 970 32.55 21.97 37.95
C ALA A 970 33.62 22.65 37.08
N LEU A 971 33.39 23.89 36.63
CA LEU A 971 34.42 24.70 35.95
C LEU A 971 35.65 24.93 36.86
N ALA A 972 35.43 25.24 38.14
CA ALA A 972 36.52 25.38 39.12
C ALA A 972 37.29 24.07 39.33
N ALA A 973 36.63 22.91 39.30
CA ALA A 973 37.28 21.60 39.34
C ALA A 973 38.07 21.31 38.05
N ALA A 974 37.53 21.64 36.88
CA ALA A 974 38.23 21.51 35.59
C ALA A 974 39.53 22.35 35.56
N ALA A 975 39.49 23.59 36.06
CA ALA A 975 40.68 24.43 36.19
C ALA A 975 41.77 23.78 37.08
N GLN A 976 41.39 23.19 38.22
CA GLN A 976 42.34 22.45 39.09
C GLN A 976 42.88 21.19 38.43
N ILE A 977 42.11 20.52 37.56
CA ILE A 977 42.58 19.35 36.80
C ILE A 977 43.57 19.80 35.72
N SER A 978 43.31 20.87 34.97
CA SER A 978 44.25 21.37 33.95
C SER A 978 45.53 21.95 34.56
N GLU A 979 45.47 22.55 35.75
CA GLU A 979 46.65 22.99 36.50
C GLU A 979 47.53 21.79 36.92
N ARG A 980 46.92 20.70 37.42
CA ARG A 980 47.64 19.45 37.76
C ARG A 980 48.22 18.71 36.55
N ALA A 981 47.66 18.93 35.37
CA ALA A 981 48.19 18.43 34.09
C ALA A 981 49.24 19.39 33.45
N GLU A 982 49.65 20.44 34.17
CA GLU A 982 50.58 21.49 33.72
C GLU A 982 50.10 22.30 32.50
N MET A 983 48.81 22.18 32.13
CA MET A 983 48.19 22.80 30.96
C MET A 983 47.78 24.27 31.22
N MET A 984 48.75 25.13 31.52
CA MET A 984 48.50 26.52 31.95
C MET A 984 47.70 27.36 30.94
N THR A 985 47.85 27.11 29.64
CA THR A 985 47.09 27.79 28.57
C THR A 985 45.60 27.40 28.57
N LEU A 986 45.29 26.12 28.84
CA LEU A 986 43.93 25.62 29.01
C LEU A 986 43.30 26.18 30.30
N THR A 987 44.07 26.18 31.40
CA THR A 987 43.64 26.72 32.69
C THR A 987 43.24 28.19 32.58
N LYS A 988 44.01 29.00 31.82
CA LYS A 988 43.59 30.38 31.50
C LYS A 988 42.27 30.41 30.73
N ARG A 989 42.14 29.68 29.61
CA ARG A 989 40.92 29.66 28.78
C ARG A 989 39.66 29.25 29.59
N ILE A 990 39.80 28.37 30.59
CA ILE A 990 38.70 27.96 31.48
C ILE A 990 38.30 29.10 32.44
N ASN A 991 39.25 29.87 32.96
CA ASN A 991 38.95 31.06 33.75
C ASN A 991 38.33 32.18 32.88
N ASP A 992 38.86 32.42 31.68
CA ASP A 992 38.30 33.38 30.71
C ASP A 992 36.82 33.02 30.39
N LEU A 993 36.51 31.73 30.20
CA LEU A 993 35.14 31.20 30.00
C LEU A 993 34.24 31.40 31.24
N ARG A 994 34.80 31.23 32.44
CA ARG A 994 34.09 31.37 33.71
C ARG A 994 33.71 32.82 33.98
N GLU A 995 34.62 33.76 33.75
CA GLU A 995 34.37 35.19 33.82
C GLU A 995 33.28 35.62 32.84
N ALA A 996 33.36 35.18 31.57
CA ALA A 996 32.33 35.46 30.57
C ALA A 996 30.92 34.95 30.95
N ARG A 997 30.82 33.80 31.64
CA ARG A 997 29.53 33.31 32.17
C ARG A 997 29.00 34.16 33.33
N PHE A 998 29.87 34.64 34.22
CA PHE A 998 29.45 35.57 35.28
C PHE A 998 28.98 36.92 34.70
N GLU A 999 29.66 37.46 33.69
CA GLU A 999 29.19 38.66 32.98
C GLU A 999 27.81 38.44 32.32
N GLN A 1000 27.59 37.29 31.69
CA GLN A 1000 26.29 36.96 31.09
C GLN A 1000 25.18 36.82 32.15
N GLN A 1001 25.46 36.27 33.33
CA GLN A 1001 24.49 36.21 34.42
C GLN A 1001 24.18 37.60 34.98
N ILE A 1002 25.18 38.46 35.17
CA ILE A 1002 24.99 39.82 35.67
C ILE A 1002 24.20 40.69 34.68
N ASN A 1003 24.34 40.48 33.37
CA ASN A 1003 23.62 41.23 32.34
C ASN A 1003 22.19 40.73 32.06
N ASN A 1004 21.79 39.57 32.63
CA ASN A 1004 20.46 38.97 32.46
C ASN A 1004 19.57 39.08 33.71
N VAL A 1005 19.99 39.84 34.73
CA VAL A 1005 19.30 40.07 36.02
C VAL A 1005 18.96 41.55 36.20
#